data_AF-E4ZMD7-F1
#
_entry.id   AF-E4ZMD7-F1
#
_cell.length_a   1.000
_cell.length_b   1.000
_cell.length_c   1.000
_cell.angle_alpha   90.00
_cell.angle_beta   90.00
_cell.angle_gamma   90.00
#
_symmetry.space_group_name_H-M   'P 1'
#
loop_
_entity.id
_entity.type
_entity.pdbx_description
1 polymer ?
#
loop_
_entity_poly.entity_id
_entity_poly.type
_entity_poly.pdbx_seq_one_letter_code
_entity_poly.pdbx_strand_id
1 'polypeptide(L)'
;MPGIKRKSTVPSAAEGKSGSKKAKVEKVGSKGDKAVVKGDKSSSKQDKSSSKRNSKLEVKPVKKSKKSKQESSDDLAESDTSEDENGFDGFSAAQDEDVDMSDAESSEDVDMDAPQESGKMQKEHKANGDASESKLASLNSNNSREAHAKQKALVKERKAAKPNADVIERSKKLWEKLRLKSHIEKEERKELVKELFEIITGRVKDFVFKHDSTRVIQTAIKYSTMEQRRMIARELKGDLRTLAEGKYSKFLIAKLIEKGDPEIRDLVISEFYGHVKRMINHPEAAWILDDIYRQVATQDQKNRLLREWYGPEFSIKGLTTQGTESAVLSDILSESPEKRKPILGYLEGQINSLIQKKLTGFTMLHDAMLQYFLVCEPGTEQASDFLEHLKPDPTLKEGEEADNVDLLKNLAFTKSGSRLMSLCFAYGTAKDRKLFLRPYKDTIEMMAFDQHAHHVLLAAMAVTDDTKLTSKSIFGELLPSNDTLAEKVLNLCNDARARTVLLYPFAADAKWFLDDNARERLTELYAIREKTSKKDPNARLQEIAKNIEPQLLSAITARAADFASFTFGLQFMGEVLVGAPEVEPAKRKEALTEIARLSQSILDSALPASAGDNKATSHGKNMLKTLVQGGKFDPATKKVVPVTPALGFADLLWNEIKDNIIDWATGQGSFVIVALTEAEGFEGKSAVLKALKKEKKKLEAAANPPGSAEAETKAKKQKKGDKTQNTPRGNAGARILLEKL
;
A
#
# COMPACT_ATOMS: atom_id res chain seq x y z
N MET A 1 -4.73 -6.10 -2.03
CA MET A 1 -3.47 -6.84 -1.79
C MET A 1 -3.66 -7.63 -0.51
N PRO A 2 -4.16 -8.88 -0.59
CA PRO A 2 -4.52 -9.67 0.58
C PRO A 2 -3.27 -10.24 1.26
N GLY A 3 -3.27 -10.24 2.60
CA GLY A 3 -2.14 -10.71 3.41
C GLY A 3 -2.07 -12.23 3.53
N ILE A 4 -0.91 -12.81 3.22
CA ILE A 4 -0.66 -14.26 3.34
C ILE A 4 -0.20 -14.61 4.76
N LYS A 5 -0.88 -15.59 5.37
CA LYS A 5 -0.57 -16.14 6.71
C LYS A 5 0.85 -16.69 6.77
N ARG A 6 1.68 -16.21 7.72
CA ARG A 6 3.00 -16.81 8.02
C ARG A 6 2.82 -18.12 8.79
N LYS A 7 3.47 -19.20 8.35
CA LYS A 7 3.57 -20.46 9.11
C LYS A 7 4.50 -20.27 10.30
N SER A 8 4.06 -20.64 11.50
CA SER A 8 4.87 -20.67 12.72
C SER A 8 5.79 -21.89 12.73
N THR A 9 7.10 -21.68 12.85
CA THR A 9 8.07 -22.73 13.17
C THR A 9 8.40 -22.72 14.66
N VAL A 10 8.41 -23.91 15.26
CA VAL A 10 8.67 -24.12 16.69
C VAL A 10 10.18 -24.04 16.98
N PRO A 11 10.63 -23.32 18.01
CA PRO A 11 12.01 -23.40 18.50
C PRO A 11 12.18 -24.60 19.45
N SER A 12 13.07 -25.54 19.12
CA SER A 12 13.50 -26.61 20.04
C SER A 12 14.63 -26.10 20.94
N ALA A 13 14.61 -26.51 22.21
CA ALA A 13 15.52 -26.03 23.24
C ALA A 13 16.97 -26.54 23.08
N ALA A 14 17.92 -25.72 23.55
CA ALA A 14 19.28 -26.14 23.87
C ALA A 14 19.44 -26.34 25.39
N GLU A 15 20.34 -27.24 25.77
CA GLU A 15 20.46 -27.81 27.12
C GLU A 15 21.11 -26.87 28.16
N GLY A 16 21.08 -27.25 29.44
CA GLY A 16 21.72 -26.49 30.51
C GLY A 16 22.20 -27.32 31.71
N LYS A 17 22.91 -26.63 32.63
CA LYS A 17 23.56 -27.11 33.89
C LYS A 17 24.86 -27.92 33.67
N SER A 18 25.87 -27.96 34.54
CA SER A 18 26.38 -27.14 35.68
C SER A 18 27.65 -27.87 36.19
N GLY A 19 28.72 -27.34 36.78
CA GLY A 19 29.09 -26.04 37.37
C GLY A 19 30.36 -26.21 38.26
N SER A 20 30.94 -25.12 38.81
CA SER A 20 32.04 -25.05 39.82
C SER A 20 33.42 -25.68 39.46
N LYS A 21 34.56 -24.98 39.48
CA LYS A 21 35.30 -24.47 40.67
C LYS A 21 36.45 -23.52 40.26
N LYS A 22 37.07 -22.84 41.24
CA LYS A 22 38.21 -21.90 41.12
C LYS A 22 39.53 -22.61 40.73
N ALA A 23 40.40 -21.95 39.94
CA ALA A 23 41.71 -21.40 40.37
C ALA A 23 42.79 -21.25 39.25
N LYS A 24 43.50 -20.11 39.28
CA LYS A 24 44.94 -19.85 38.98
C LYS A 24 45.66 -20.39 37.70
N VAL A 25 46.22 -19.42 36.96
CA VAL A 25 47.67 -19.26 36.60
C VAL A 25 48.25 -19.96 35.34
N GLU A 26 48.74 -19.08 34.44
CA GLU A 26 49.92 -19.13 33.54
C GLU A 26 50.22 -20.24 32.50
N LYS A 27 50.48 -19.71 31.27
CA LYS A 27 51.64 -19.96 30.36
C LYS A 27 51.84 -21.27 29.56
N VAL A 28 51.93 -21.03 28.23
CA VAL A 28 53.02 -21.42 27.29
C VAL A 28 53.07 -22.86 26.72
N GLY A 29 53.38 -22.93 25.42
CA GLY A 29 53.86 -24.13 24.69
C GLY A 29 52.76 -24.80 23.86
N SER A 30 52.61 -24.64 22.53
CA SER A 30 53.55 -24.60 21.38
C SER A 30 54.09 -25.97 20.93
N LYS A 31 53.88 -26.25 19.63
CA LYS A 31 54.23 -27.46 18.84
C LYS A 31 53.44 -28.73 19.23
N GLY A 32 52.82 -29.48 18.32
CA GLY A 32 52.63 -29.35 16.87
C GLY A 32 53.05 -30.62 16.14
N ASP A 33 52.35 -30.99 15.05
CA ASP A 33 53.00 -31.70 13.94
C ASP A 33 52.22 -31.72 12.61
N LYS A 34 52.97 -31.70 11.51
CA LYS A 34 52.60 -32.25 10.19
C LYS A 34 53.18 -33.69 10.17
N ALA A 35 53.02 -34.60 9.21
CA ALA A 35 52.46 -34.63 7.87
C ALA A 35 52.18 -36.14 7.54
N VAL A 36 51.12 -36.50 6.81
CA VAL A 36 51.15 -36.91 5.37
C VAL A 36 51.65 -38.34 5.08
N VAL A 37 51.16 -38.87 3.95
CA VAL A 37 51.51 -40.12 3.20
C VAL A 37 50.58 -41.30 3.49
N LYS A 38 50.04 -42.07 2.54
CA LYS A 38 49.58 -41.95 1.13
C LYS A 38 49.48 -43.39 0.60
N GLY A 39 48.43 -43.67 -0.17
CA GLY A 39 48.45 -44.69 -1.24
C GLY A 39 47.97 -46.11 -0.87
N ASP A 40 47.51 -46.92 -1.81
CA ASP A 40 47.02 -46.63 -3.18
C ASP A 40 46.32 -47.88 -3.77
N LYS A 41 45.71 -47.76 -4.97
CA LYS A 41 45.15 -48.83 -5.85
C LYS A 41 43.80 -49.48 -5.42
N SER A 42 42.89 -49.89 -6.33
CA SER A 42 42.72 -49.63 -7.78
C SER A 42 41.41 -50.24 -8.32
N SER A 43 40.77 -49.63 -9.34
CA SER A 43 39.95 -50.24 -10.44
C SER A 43 38.74 -51.17 -10.14
N SER A 44 37.65 -51.26 -10.92
CA SER A 44 37.08 -50.44 -12.02
C SER A 44 35.73 -51.02 -12.53
N LYS A 45 34.79 -50.13 -12.94
CA LYS A 45 33.77 -50.29 -14.02
C LYS A 45 32.58 -51.28 -13.92
N GLN A 46 31.49 -50.85 -14.60
CA GLN A 46 30.35 -51.61 -15.20
C GLN A 46 29.29 -52.24 -14.28
N ASP A 47 28.02 -52.43 -14.68
CA ASP A 47 27.15 -51.76 -15.68
C ASP A 47 25.65 -52.07 -15.37
N LYS A 48 24.71 -51.63 -16.21
CA LYS A 48 23.24 -51.74 -16.01
C LYS A 48 22.65 -53.17 -16.04
N SER A 49 21.49 -53.31 -15.36
CA SER A 49 20.21 -53.87 -15.88
C SER A 49 19.62 -55.18 -15.32
N SER A 50 18.28 -55.19 -15.31
CA SER A 50 17.36 -56.33 -15.58
C SER A 50 16.79 -57.23 -14.46
N SER A 51 15.49 -57.01 -14.22
CA SER A 51 14.40 -58.00 -14.35
C SER A 51 14.05 -59.06 -13.26
N LYS A 52 12.80 -58.91 -12.79
CA LYS A 52 11.68 -59.89 -12.81
C LYS A 52 11.63 -61.12 -11.88
N ARG A 53 10.43 -61.19 -11.28
CA ARG A 53 9.55 -62.35 -11.00
C ARG A 53 9.90 -63.28 -9.84
N ASN A 54 8.91 -63.44 -8.97
CA ASN A 54 8.27 -64.75 -8.87
C ASN A 54 6.73 -64.61 -8.75
N SER A 55 5.99 -65.65 -9.15
CA SER A 55 4.52 -65.62 -9.27
C SER A 55 3.94 -67.03 -9.18
N LYS A 56 2.99 -67.28 -8.27
CA LYS A 56 2.05 -68.43 -8.16
C LYS A 56 1.31 -68.33 -6.80
N LEU A 57 0.04 -68.70 -6.61
CA LEU A 57 -0.83 -69.61 -7.37
C LEU A 57 -2.30 -69.15 -7.48
N GLU A 58 -2.96 -69.70 -8.50
CA GLU A 58 -4.34 -69.55 -8.97
C GLU A 58 -4.81 -71.00 -9.38
N VAL A 59 -6.06 -71.48 -9.41
CA VAL A 59 -7.44 -70.92 -9.43
C VAL A 59 -8.37 -71.95 -8.72
N LYS A 60 -9.70 -71.76 -8.53
CA LYS A 60 -10.86 -72.18 -9.41
C LYS A 60 -12.02 -72.68 -8.50
N PRO A 61 -13.28 -72.87 -8.96
CA PRO A 61 -13.80 -72.77 -10.33
C PRO A 61 -15.04 -71.85 -10.49
N VAL A 62 -15.82 -72.06 -11.57
CA VAL A 62 -16.64 -71.06 -12.28
C VAL A 62 -18.10 -71.51 -12.49
N LYS A 63 -19.03 -70.53 -12.58
CA LYS A 63 -20.40 -70.51 -13.20
C LYS A 63 -21.68 -70.79 -12.36
N LYS A 64 -22.48 -69.70 -12.21
CA LYS A 64 -23.96 -69.53 -12.35
C LYS A 64 -24.91 -70.39 -11.46
N SER A 65 -25.84 -69.81 -10.68
CA SER A 65 -27.03 -69.07 -11.19
C SER A 65 -27.99 -68.51 -10.11
N LYS A 66 -28.81 -67.49 -10.50
CA LYS A 66 -30.12 -66.99 -9.97
C LYS A 66 -30.36 -66.57 -8.48
N LYS A 67 -30.44 -65.23 -8.28
CA LYS A 67 -31.60 -64.39 -7.85
C LYS A 67 -32.27 -64.53 -6.44
N SER A 68 -31.99 -63.59 -5.53
CA SER A 68 -32.93 -62.75 -4.71
C SER A 68 -32.11 -61.82 -3.76
N LYS A 69 -32.23 -60.48 -3.84
CA LYS A 69 -33.04 -59.53 -3.00
C LYS A 69 -32.60 -59.48 -1.51
N GLN A 70 -32.43 -58.33 -0.83
CA GLN A 70 -32.83 -56.93 -1.12
C GLN A 70 -32.10 -55.90 -0.17
N GLU A 71 -31.75 -54.69 -0.67
CA GLU A 71 -31.58 -53.35 0.01
C GLU A 71 -30.72 -53.19 1.32
N SER A 72 -30.18 -52.02 1.69
CA SER A 72 -29.95 -50.70 1.04
C SER A 72 -29.07 -49.78 1.90
N SER A 73 -28.17 -48.99 1.32
CA SER A 73 -27.91 -47.55 1.65
C SER A 73 -26.74 -47.05 0.78
N ASP A 74 -26.96 -46.02 -0.03
CA ASP A 74 -25.92 -45.33 -0.79
C ASP A 74 -25.44 -44.09 -0.02
N ASP A 75 -24.15 -44.04 0.31
CA ASP A 75 -23.43 -42.80 0.61
C ASP A 75 -22.85 -42.25 -0.70
N LEU A 76 -23.22 -41.02 -1.09
CA LEU A 76 -22.62 -40.32 -2.23
C LEU A 76 -21.81 -39.12 -1.76
N ALA A 77 -20.53 -39.12 -2.13
CA ALA A 77 -19.59 -38.06 -1.81
C ALA A 77 -19.78 -36.81 -2.69
N GLU A 78 -19.67 -35.61 -2.11
CA GLU A 78 -19.61 -34.36 -2.87
C GLU A 78 -18.23 -34.17 -3.50
N SER A 79 -18.22 -33.71 -4.76
CA SER A 79 -16.99 -33.40 -5.52
C SER A 79 -16.72 -31.90 -5.58
N ASP A 80 -15.45 -31.55 -5.34
CA ASP A 80 -14.87 -30.23 -5.54
C ASP A 80 -15.12 -29.64 -6.95
N THR A 81 -15.61 -28.40 -7.02
CA THR A 81 -15.49 -27.53 -8.19
C THR A 81 -15.24 -26.09 -7.74
N SER A 82 -14.23 -25.47 -8.33
CA SER A 82 -13.74 -24.12 -8.03
C SER A 82 -13.81 -23.24 -9.28
N GLU A 83 -14.40 -22.04 -9.15
CA GLU A 83 -14.25 -20.94 -10.13
C GLU A 83 -14.25 -19.58 -9.40
N ASP A 84 -13.49 -18.63 -9.96
CA ASP A 84 -13.12 -17.36 -9.33
C ASP A 84 -14.18 -16.24 -9.44
N GLU A 85 -14.34 -15.43 -8.39
CA GLU A 85 -14.99 -14.10 -8.48
C GLU A 85 -13.96 -12.98 -8.30
N ASN A 86 -13.90 -12.04 -9.26
CA ASN A 86 -12.97 -10.91 -9.24
C ASN A 86 -13.22 -9.95 -8.07
N GLY A 87 -12.14 -9.57 -7.37
CA GLY A 87 -12.21 -9.05 -6.01
C GLY A 87 -12.75 -7.63 -5.80
N PHE A 88 -13.58 -7.49 -4.77
CA PHE A 88 -13.80 -6.28 -3.98
C PHE A 88 -13.10 -6.46 -2.61
N ASP A 89 -11.79 -6.21 -2.57
CA ASP A 89 -10.91 -6.38 -1.41
C ASP A 89 -11.14 -5.25 -0.37
N GLY A 90 -12.22 -5.34 0.42
CA GLY A 90 -12.63 -4.28 1.36
C GLY A 90 -12.89 -4.70 2.82
N PHE A 91 -12.93 -6.01 3.12
CA PHE A 91 -13.24 -6.54 4.47
C PHE A 91 -12.25 -7.63 4.89
N SER A 92 -11.03 -7.23 5.26
CA SER A 92 -10.04 -8.15 5.86
C SER A 92 -10.29 -8.35 7.36
N ALA A 93 -11.42 -8.95 7.71
CA ALA A 93 -11.59 -9.70 8.95
C ALA A 93 -11.49 -11.18 8.60
N ALA A 94 -10.71 -11.97 9.35
CA ALA A 94 -10.36 -13.34 8.98
C ALA A 94 -11.60 -14.22 8.78
N GLN A 95 -11.89 -14.58 7.52
CA GLN A 95 -12.75 -15.71 7.19
C GLN A 95 -11.91 -16.98 7.35
N ASP A 96 -11.85 -17.49 8.59
CA ASP A 96 -11.39 -18.85 8.92
C ASP A 96 -11.77 -19.17 10.40
N GLU A 97 -13.02 -18.89 10.76
CA GLU A 97 -13.64 -19.43 11.98
C GLU A 97 -15.07 -19.86 11.67
N ASP A 98 -15.22 -21.09 11.17
CA ASP A 98 -16.44 -21.86 11.42
C ASP A 98 -16.48 -22.21 12.91
N VAL A 99 -16.99 -21.26 13.72
CA VAL A 99 -17.24 -21.48 15.14
C VAL A 99 -18.39 -22.48 15.26
N ASP A 100 -18.03 -23.74 15.49
CA ASP A 100 -18.97 -24.82 15.79
C ASP A 100 -19.79 -24.47 17.03
N MET A 101 -21.12 -24.48 16.87
CA MET A 101 -22.07 -24.09 17.90
C MET A 101 -22.33 -25.25 18.85
N SER A 102 -21.34 -25.53 19.70
CA SER A 102 -21.58 -26.30 20.92
C SER A 102 -22.46 -25.50 21.90
N ASP A 103 -23.54 -26.12 22.35
CA ASP A 103 -24.67 -25.51 23.06
C ASP A 103 -24.30 -25.17 24.52
N ALA A 104 -23.73 -23.98 24.75
CA ALA A 104 -23.36 -23.48 26.07
C ALA A 104 -23.76 -22.00 26.23
N GLU A 105 -25.02 -21.76 26.60
CA GLU A 105 -25.48 -20.41 26.98
C GLU A 105 -24.95 -20.04 28.38
N SER A 106 -24.12 -18.99 28.45
CA SER A 106 -23.81 -18.24 29.67
C SER A 106 -24.65 -16.97 29.66
N SER A 107 -25.47 -16.78 30.71
CA SER A 107 -26.30 -15.59 30.88
C SER A 107 -25.50 -14.47 31.53
N GLU A 108 -25.23 -13.40 30.78
CA GLU A 108 -24.86 -12.10 31.34
C GLU A 108 -26.10 -11.20 31.33
N ASP A 109 -26.66 -10.96 32.52
CA ASP A 109 -27.71 -9.98 32.72
C ASP A 109 -27.13 -8.56 32.62
N VAL A 110 -27.89 -7.64 32.00
CA VAL A 110 -27.48 -6.25 31.82
C VAL A 110 -28.06 -5.41 32.96
N ASP A 111 -27.31 -5.27 34.05
CA ASP A 111 -27.71 -4.41 35.17
C ASP A 111 -27.70 -2.92 34.78
N MET A 112 -28.81 -2.25 35.06
CA MET A 112 -28.89 -0.78 35.06
C MET A 112 -28.60 -0.26 36.47
N ASP A 113 -27.61 0.62 36.56
CA ASP A 113 -27.11 1.15 37.84
C ASP A 113 -28.02 2.24 38.45
N ALA A 114 -28.33 2.10 39.74
CA ALA A 114 -28.85 3.15 40.62
C ALA A 114 -28.46 2.84 42.09
N PRO A 115 -28.20 3.85 42.94
CA PRO A 115 -27.17 3.69 43.98
C PRO A 115 -27.68 3.48 45.41
N GLN A 116 -26.92 2.76 46.26
CA GLN A 116 -26.43 3.26 47.57
C GLN A 116 -25.54 2.28 48.38
N GLU A 117 -24.50 2.88 48.99
CA GLU A 117 -23.89 2.61 50.31
C GLU A 117 -23.61 1.19 50.88
N SER A 118 -22.30 0.92 51.00
CA SER A 118 -21.62 0.47 52.24
C SER A 118 -21.73 -1.00 52.71
N GLY A 119 -20.61 -1.53 53.24
CA GLY A 119 -20.59 -2.77 54.03
C GLY A 119 -19.48 -3.76 53.68
N LYS A 120 -18.31 -3.65 54.32
CA LYS A 120 -17.27 -4.70 54.25
C LYS A 120 -17.71 -5.94 55.02
N MET A 121 -17.48 -7.14 54.49
CA MET A 121 -16.90 -8.24 55.27
C MET A 121 -16.26 -9.33 54.40
N GLN A 122 -15.03 -9.72 54.75
CA GLN A 122 -14.34 -10.89 54.22
C GLN A 122 -14.75 -12.14 55.00
N LYS A 123 -14.71 -13.32 54.37
CA LYS A 123 -14.24 -14.54 55.06
C LYS A 123 -13.75 -15.62 54.09
N GLU A 124 -12.58 -16.16 54.39
CA GLU A 124 -11.93 -17.24 53.65
C GLU A 124 -12.37 -18.63 54.12
N HIS A 125 -12.01 -19.63 53.31
CA HIS A 125 -12.15 -21.07 53.49
C HIS A 125 -11.84 -21.64 54.89
N LYS A 126 -12.48 -22.79 55.18
CA LYS A 126 -11.72 -24.01 55.56
C LYS A 126 -12.46 -25.30 55.17
N ALA A 127 -11.70 -26.40 55.17
CA ALA A 127 -11.99 -27.63 54.42
C ALA A 127 -12.14 -28.88 55.32
N ASN A 128 -12.25 -30.04 54.65
CA ASN A 128 -12.42 -31.42 55.16
C ASN A 128 -13.86 -31.78 55.59
N GLY A 129 -14.35 -33.01 55.38
CA GLY A 129 -13.73 -34.13 54.65
C GLY A 129 -14.29 -35.49 55.06
N ASP A 130 -14.53 -36.33 54.05
CA ASP A 130 -14.79 -37.78 54.11
C ASP A 130 -16.22 -38.29 54.43
N ALA A 131 -16.45 -39.56 54.10
CA ALA A 131 -17.65 -40.02 53.42
C ALA A 131 -18.81 -40.55 54.27
N SER A 132 -20.04 -40.26 53.80
CA SER A 132 -21.20 -41.15 53.96
C SER A 132 -22.15 -41.10 52.75
N GLU A 133 -21.62 -41.28 51.53
CA GLU A 133 -22.46 -41.64 50.39
C GLU A 133 -22.93 -43.10 50.52
N SER A 134 -24.17 -43.33 50.96
CA SER A 134 -24.82 -44.64 50.79
C SER A 134 -26.33 -44.59 50.51
N LYS A 135 -26.89 -43.42 50.16
CA LYS A 135 -28.32 -43.30 49.78
C LYS A 135 -28.71 -42.22 48.77
N LEU A 136 -27.77 -41.42 48.25
CA LEU A 136 -28.04 -40.46 47.16
C LEU A 136 -27.16 -40.67 45.90
N ALA A 137 -26.13 -41.52 45.96
CA ALA A 137 -25.29 -41.87 44.81
C ALA A 137 -25.96 -42.84 43.81
N SER A 138 -27.00 -43.57 44.22
CA SER A 138 -27.65 -44.61 43.40
C SER A 138 -28.69 -44.09 42.40
N LEU A 139 -28.78 -42.78 42.18
CA LEU A 139 -29.66 -42.16 41.17
C LEU A 139 -28.89 -41.48 40.02
N ASN A 140 -27.56 -41.44 40.08
CA ASN A 140 -26.75 -40.51 39.27
C ASN A 140 -25.90 -41.19 38.17
N SER A 141 -26.43 -42.25 37.54
CA SER A 141 -25.74 -42.98 36.47
C SER A 141 -26.52 -43.10 35.15
N ASN A 142 -27.77 -42.61 35.07
CA ASN A 142 -28.65 -42.91 33.93
C ASN A 142 -29.50 -41.71 33.44
N ASN A 143 -29.07 -40.46 33.65
CA ASN A 143 -29.87 -39.30 33.22
C ASN A 143 -29.13 -38.11 32.63
N SER A 144 -27.85 -38.20 32.22
CA SER A 144 -27.24 -37.09 31.44
C SER A 144 -28.01 -36.81 30.15
N ARG A 145 -28.46 -37.87 29.47
CA ARG A 145 -29.18 -37.80 28.18
C ARG A 145 -30.62 -37.30 28.31
N GLU A 146 -31.35 -37.73 29.34
CA GLU A 146 -32.73 -37.30 29.59
C GLU A 146 -32.79 -35.94 30.33
N ALA A 147 -31.79 -35.57 31.13
CA ALA A 147 -31.63 -34.21 31.65
C ALA A 147 -31.33 -33.21 30.51
N HIS A 148 -30.40 -33.54 29.59
CA HIS A 148 -30.21 -32.75 28.36
C HIS A 148 -31.49 -32.71 27.51
N ALA A 149 -32.25 -33.80 27.40
CA ALA A 149 -33.52 -33.80 26.66
C ALA A 149 -34.57 -32.89 27.33
N LYS A 150 -34.69 -32.91 28.67
CA LYS A 150 -35.58 -32.03 29.43
C LYS A 150 -35.15 -30.56 29.36
N GLN A 151 -33.84 -30.28 29.44
CA GLN A 151 -33.29 -28.94 29.27
C GLN A 151 -33.53 -28.43 27.84
N LYS A 152 -33.31 -29.26 26.81
CA LYS A 152 -33.59 -28.95 25.40
C LYS A 152 -35.08 -28.78 25.12
N ALA A 153 -35.95 -29.54 25.79
CA ALA A 153 -37.39 -29.37 25.73
C ALA A 153 -37.83 -28.05 26.38
N LEU A 154 -37.34 -27.73 27.59
CA LEU A 154 -37.60 -26.45 28.27
C LEU A 154 -37.08 -25.25 27.47
N VAL A 155 -35.91 -25.37 26.83
CA VAL A 155 -35.38 -24.34 25.93
C VAL A 155 -36.25 -24.20 24.67
N LYS A 156 -36.77 -25.31 24.12
CA LYS A 156 -37.71 -25.28 22.99
C LYS A 156 -39.06 -24.67 23.37
N GLU A 157 -39.58 -24.99 24.55
CA GLU A 157 -40.82 -24.43 25.11
C GLU A 157 -40.67 -22.92 25.38
N ARG A 158 -39.58 -22.49 26.03
CA ARG A 158 -39.22 -21.07 26.20
C ARG A 158 -39.02 -20.35 24.88
N LYS A 159 -38.48 -21.03 23.84
CA LYS A 159 -38.34 -20.46 22.49
C LYS A 159 -39.70 -20.35 21.77
N ALA A 160 -40.61 -21.32 21.95
CA ALA A 160 -41.97 -21.29 21.39
C ALA A 160 -42.91 -20.29 22.09
N ALA A 161 -42.69 -20.00 23.38
CA ALA A 161 -43.44 -19.01 24.15
C ALA A 161 -43.09 -17.54 23.83
N LYS A 162 -42.04 -17.29 23.02
CA LYS A 162 -41.68 -15.92 22.61
C LYS A 162 -42.61 -15.42 21.49
N PRO A 163 -42.96 -14.11 21.48
CA PRO A 163 -43.72 -13.54 20.37
C PRO A 163 -42.98 -13.69 19.04
N ASN A 164 -43.72 -14.04 17.99
CA ASN A 164 -43.27 -14.29 16.62
C ASN A 164 -42.29 -15.49 16.47
N ALA A 165 -42.28 -16.45 17.40
CA ALA A 165 -41.41 -17.62 17.37
C ALA A 165 -41.62 -18.54 16.15
N ASP A 166 -42.87 -18.76 15.74
CA ASP A 166 -43.23 -19.57 14.56
C ASP A 166 -42.75 -18.92 13.25
N VAL A 167 -42.82 -17.59 13.17
CA VAL A 167 -42.35 -16.80 12.03
C VAL A 167 -40.83 -16.87 11.93
N ILE A 168 -40.13 -16.78 13.07
CA ILE A 168 -38.68 -16.91 13.16
C ILE A 168 -38.21 -18.33 12.83
N GLU A 169 -38.92 -19.38 13.29
CA GLU A 169 -38.56 -20.76 12.94
C GLU A 169 -38.74 -21.02 11.43
N ARG A 170 -39.82 -20.52 10.82
CA ARG A 170 -40.01 -20.57 9.37
C ARG A 170 -38.91 -19.82 8.62
N SER A 171 -38.59 -18.59 9.02
CA SER A 171 -37.56 -17.79 8.36
C SER A 171 -36.16 -18.42 8.47
N LYS A 172 -35.85 -19.13 9.57
CA LYS A 172 -34.62 -19.91 9.73
C LYS A 172 -34.54 -21.11 8.77
N LYS A 173 -35.64 -21.83 8.56
CA LYS A 173 -35.69 -22.95 7.59
C LYS A 173 -35.46 -22.45 6.15
N LEU A 174 -36.02 -21.28 5.80
CA LEU A 174 -35.72 -20.61 4.53
C LEU A 174 -34.27 -20.16 4.45
N TRP A 175 -33.72 -19.60 5.54
CA TRP A 175 -32.33 -19.14 5.60
C TRP A 175 -31.32 -20.28 5.41
N GLU A 176 -31.49 -21.43 6.05
CA GLU A 176 -30.57 -22.57 5.88
C GLU A 176 -30.58 -23.11 4.44
N LYS A 177 -31.77 -23.21 3.81
CA LYS A 177 -31.87 -23.48 2.36
C LYS A 177 -31.08 -22.44 1.57
N LEU A 178 -31.41 -21.15 1.72
CA LEU A 178 -30.81 -20.04 0.98
C LEU A 178 -29.30 -19.83 1.24
N ARG A 179 -28.73 -20.46 2.28
CA ARG A 179 -27.29 -20.50 2.58
C ARG A 179 -26.56 -21.53 1.71
N LEU A 180 -27.16 -22.68 1.44
CA LEU A 180 -26.60 -23.77 0.63
C LEU A 180 -26.61 -23.42 -0.86
N LYS A 181 -25.52 -22.81 -1.35
CA LYS A 181 -25.41 -22.31 -2.74
C LYS A 181 -25.54 -23.40 -3.81
N SER A 182 -25.09 -24.62 -3.53
CA SER A 182 -24.92 -25.74 -4.49
C SER A 182 -26.22 -26.46 -4.85
N HIS A 183 -27.20 -26.49 -3.95
CA HIS A 183 -28.36 -27.40 -4.03
C HIS A 183 -29.69 -26.73 -4.40
N ILE A 184 -29.67 -25.51 -4.95
CA ILE A 184 -30.90 -24.74 -5.24
C ILE A 184 -30.84 -24.05 -6.61
N GLU A 185 -31.78 -24.41 -7.49
CA GLU A 185 -31.98 -23.80 -8.80
C GLU A 185 -32.35 -22.31 -8.72
N LYS A 186 -32.10 -21.57 -9.81
CA LYS A 186 -32.31 -20.12 -9.87
C LYS A 186 -33.76 -19.69 -9.65
N GLU A 187 -34.73 -20.47 -10.12
CA GLU A 187 -36.16 -20.17 -9.94
C GLU A 187 -36.66 -20.56 -8.54
N GLU A 188 -36.27 -21.73 -8.01
CA GLU A 188 -36.56 -22.09 -6.60
C GLU A 188 -36.00 -21.05 -5.63
N ARG A 189 -34.77 -20.56 -5.88
CA ARG A 189 -34.16 -19.50 -5.08
C ARG A 189 -34.97 -18.20 -5.09
N LYS A 190 -35.57 -17.81 -6.22
CA LYS A 190 -36.43 -16.62 -6.29
C LYS A 190 -37.68 -16.79 -5.43
N GLU A 191 -38.32 -17.96 -5.48
CA GLU A 191 -39.54 -18.20 -4.72
C GLU A 191 -39.25 -18.28 -3.20
N LEU A 192 -38.15 -18.93 -2.79
CA LEU A 192 -37.67 -18.92 -1.41
C LEU A 192 -37.31 -17.51 -0.91
N VAL A 193 -36.71 -16.66 -1.75
CA VAL A 193 -36.44 -15.26 -1.43
C VAL A 193 -37.73 -14.45 -1.32
N LYS A 194 -38.70 -14.68 -2.21
CA LYS A 194 -40.02 -14.04 -2.17
C LYS A 194 -40.80 -14.41 -0.90
N GLU A 195 -40.90 -15.70 -0.56
CA GLU A 195 -41.50 -16.17 0.70
C GLU A 195 -40.80 -15.54 1.92
N LEU A 196 -39.47 -15.46 1.89
CA LEU A 196 -38.71 -14.78 2.94
C LEU A 196 -39.06 -13.29 3.04
N PHE A 197 -39.24 -12.59 1.92
CA PHE A 197 -39.65 -11.19 1.90
C PHE A 197 -41.09 -10.98 2.40
N GLU A 198 -42.03 -11.86 2.04
CA GLU A 198 -43.41 -11.87 2.58
C GLU A 198 -43.42 -12.08 4.11
N ILE A 199 -42.44 -12.82 4.64
CA ILE A 199 -42.27 -13.03 6.08
C ILE A 199 -41.69 -11.80 6.79
N ILE A 200 -40.59 -11.21 6.30
CA ILE A 200 -39.84 -10.18 7.05
C ILE A 200 -40.37 -8.76 6.87
N THR A 201 -41.07 -8.45 5.78
CA THR A 201 -41.56 -7.10 5.48
C THR A 201 -42.56 -6.63 6.55
N GLY A 202 -42.45 -5.37 6.97
CA GLY A 202 -43.20 -4.76 8.07
C GLY A 202 -42.77 -5.23 9.45
N ARG A 203 -41.76 -6.11 9.56
CA ARG A 203 -41.31 -6.76 10.79
C ARG A 203 -39.79 -6.79 10.94
N VAL A 204 -39.01 -6.10 10.10
CA VAL A 204 -37.54 -6.27 10.07
C VAL A 204 -36.91 -6.02 11.45
N LYS A 205 -37.42 -5.03 12.21
CA LYS A 205 -36.99 -4.73 13.59
C LYS A 205 -37.05 -5.94 14.53
N ASP A 206 -38.06 -6.80 14.41
CA ASP A 206 -38.26 -7.99 15.26
C ASP A 206 -37.18 -9.06 15.09
N PHE A 207 -36.46 -9.04 13.96
CA PHE A 207 -35.45 -10.04 13.60
C PHE A 207 -34.02 -9.56 13.86
N VAL A 208 -33.74 -8.27 13.64
CA VAL A 208 -32.36 -7.75 13.64
C VAL A 208 -31.73 -7.69 15.03
N PHE A 209 -32.53 -7.49 16.08
CA PHE A 209 -32.08 -7.45 17.48
C PHE A 209 -32.03 -8.84 18.14
N LYS A 210 -32.48 -9.90 17.47
CA LYS A 210 -32.43 -11.27 17.99
C LYS A 210 -31.22 -12.00 17.39
N HIS A 211 -30.27 -12.39 18.25
CA HIS A 211 -29.00 -13.04 17.86
C HIS A 211 -29.19 -14.22 16.87
N ASP A 212 -30.26 -15.00 17.05
CA ASP A 212 -30.55 -16.20 16.29
C ASP A 212 -31.28 -15.93 14.96
N SER A 213 -31.70 -14.68 14.67
CA SER A 213 -32.36 -14.31 13.42
C SER A 213 -31.73 -13.15 12.65
N THR A 214 -30.75 -12.41 13.20
CA THR A 214 -30.02 -11.36 12.46
C THR A 214 -29.44 -11.87 11.13
N ARG A 215 -28.94 -13.13 11.10
CA ARG A 215 -28.40 -13.77 9.88
C ARG A 215 -29.45 -13.95 8.77
N VAL A 216 -30.73 -14.08 9.11
CA VAL A 216 -31.84 -14.18 8.16
C VAL A 216 -31.95 -12.89 7.34
N ILE A 217 -31.97 -11.73 8.00
CA ILE A 217 -32.06 -10.43 7.33
C ILE A 217 -30.79 -10.13 6.53
N GLN A 218 -29.61 -10.53 7.02
CA GLN A 218 -28.37 -10.43 6.23
C GLN A 218 -28.42 -11.24 4.92
N THR A 219 -29.07 -12.41 4.92
CA THR A 219 -29.28 -13.20 3.70
C THR A 219 -30.38 -12.61 2.81
N ALA A 220 -31.44 -12.03 3.39
CA ALA A 220 -32.43 -11.27 2.62
C ALA A 220 -31.76 -10.10 1.87
N ILE A 221 -30.92 -9.29 2.53
CA ILE A 221 -30.16 -8.21 1.90
C ILE A 221 -29.22 -8.74 0.79
N LYS A 222 -28.61 -9.92 0.98
CA LYS A 222 -27.73 -10.53 -0.03
C LYS A 222 -28.45 -10.79 -1.36
N TYR A 223 -29.70 -11.27 -1.33
CA TYR A 223 -30.47 -11.59 -2.54
C TYR A 223 -31.51 -10.54 -2.96
N SER A 224 -31.63 -9.46 -2.18
CA SER A 224 -32.57 -8.36 -2.41
C SER A 224 -32.29 -7.53 -3.67
N THR A 225 -33.36 -7.01 -4.27
CA THR A 225 -33.30 -5.87 -5.21
C THR A 225 -32.99 -4.57 -4.45
N MET A 226 -32.57 -3.52 -5.16
CA MET A 226 -32.28 -2.24 -4.50
C MET A 226 -33.50 -1.65 -3.77
N GLU A 227 -34.71 -1.79 -4.32
CA GLU A 227 -35.91 -1.29 -3.65
C GLU A 227 -36.24 -2.08 -2.38
N GLN A 228 -35.99 -3.39 -2.37
CA GLN A 228 -36.05 -4.21 -1.16
C GLN A 228 -35.00 -3.80 -0.12
N ARG A 229 -33.78 -3.41 -0.53
CA ARG A 229 -32.77 -2.84 0.39
C ARG A 229 -33.21 -1.53 1.00
N ARG A 230 -33.81 -0.63 0.20
CA ARG A 230 -34.36 0.64 0.68
C ARG A 230 -35.53 0.41 1.63
N MET A 231 -36.43 -0.52 1.33
CA MET A 231 -37.49 -0.93 2.26
C MET A 231 -36.91 -1.37 3.61
N ILE A 232 -35.91 -2.26 3.61
CA ILE A 232 -35.23 -2.70 4.85
C ILE A 232 -34.59 -1.51 5.57
N ALA A 233 -33.90 -0.61 4.86
CA ALA A 233 -33.27 0.57 5.47
C ALA A 233 -34.29 1.57 6.04
N ARG A 234 -35.42 1.79 5.36
CA ARG A 234 -36.54 2.63 5.82
C ARG A 234 -37.21 2.03 7.07
N GLU A 235 -37.44 0.71 7.09
CA GLU A 235 -37.96 0.02 8.26
C GLU A 235 -37.01 0.10 9.46
N LEU A 236 -35.70 0.04 9.24
CA LEU A 236 -34.69 0.11 10.31
C LEU A 236 -34.39 1.53 10.80
N LYS A 237 -35.03 2.55 10.22
CA LYS A 237 -34.85 3.94 10.64
C LYS A 237 -35.20 4.15 12.12
N GLY A 238 -34.35 4.91 12.80
CA GLY A 238 -34.33 5.14 14.24
C GLY A 238 -33.41 4.18 15.02
N ASP A 239 -33.01 3.06 14.41
CA ASP A 239 -32.26 1.98 15.05
C ASP A 239 -30.91 1.68 14.40
N LEU A 240 -30.53 2.35 13.30
CA LEU A 240 -29.33 2.06 12.52
C LEU A 240 -28.06 2.29 13.36
N ARG A 241 -28.06 3.30 14.24
CA ARG A 241 -26.98 3.53 15.21
C ARG A 241 -26.85 2.35 16.20
N THR A 242 -27.96 1.91 16.78
CA THR A 242 -27.98 0.80 17.75
C THR A 242 -27.52 -0.51 17.09
N LEU A 243 -27.89 -0.72 15.82
CA LEU A 243 -27.43 -1.86 15.02
C LEU A 243 -25.91 -1.80 14.73
N ALA A 244 -25.32 -0.62 14.55
CA ALA A 244 -23.88 -0.45 14.41
C ALA A 244 -23.10 -0.73 15.72
N GLU A 245 -23.72 -0.50 16.88
CA GLU A 245 -23.15 -0.84 18.20
C GLU A 245 -23.20 -2.35 18.49
N GLY A 246 -24.15 -3.11 17.92
CA GLY A 246 -24.28 -4.54 18.20
C GLY A 246 -23.31 -5.46 17.46
N LYS A 247 -22.63 -6.35 18.20
CA LYS A 247 -21.62 -7.34 17.76
C LYS A 247 -21.98 -8.13 16.48
N TYR A 248 -23.25 -8.51 16.31
CA TYR A 248 -23.74 -9.28 15.16
C TYR A 248 -24.53 -8.43 14.15
N SER A 249 -25.17 -7.34 14.61
CA SER A 249 -25.97 -6.44 13.78
C SER A 249 -25.11 -5.47 12.97
N LYS A 250 -23.87 -5.17 13.38
CA LYS A 250 -22.94 -4.30 12.64
C LYS A 250 -22.73 -4.74 11.18
N PHE A 251 -22.69 -6.05 10.94
CA PHE A 251 -22.56 -6.64 9.60
C PHE A 251 -23.80 -6.44 8.72
N LEU A 252 -24.96 -6.14 9.31
CA LEU A 252 -26.17 -5.75 8.60
C LEU A 252 -26.00 -4.36 7.97
N ILE A 253 -25.47 -3.39 8.75
CA ILE A 253 -25.19 -2.04 8.28
C ILE A 253 -24.17 -2.08 7.13
N ALA A 254 -23.06 -2.81 7.30
CA ALA A 254 -22.07 -3.03 6.25
C ALA A 254 -22.68 -3.61 4.96
N LYS A 255 -23.58 -4.61 5.07
CA LYS A 255 -24.28 -5.19 3.91
C LYS A 255 -25.30 -4.24 3.27
N LEU A 256 -25.94 -3.35 4.04
CA LEU A 256 -26.87 -2.36 3.48
C LEU A 256 -26.13 -1.34 2.61
N ILE A 257 -25.04 -0.77 3.11
CA ILE A 257 -24.25 0.28 2.43
C ILE A 257 -23.39 -0.26 1.27
N GLU A 258 -23.05 -1.54 1.25
CA GLU A 258 -22.19 -2.22 0.25
C GLU A 258 -22.50 -1.85 -1.21
N LYS A 259 -23.78 -1.67 -1.57
CA LYS A 259 -24.20 -1.37 -2.95
C LYS A 259 -24.28 0.12 -3.28
N GLY A 260 -23.79 0.99 -2.41
CA GLY A 260 -23.57 2.42 -2.68
C GLY A 260 -24.83 3.25 -2.92
N ASP A 261 -25.99 2.82 -2.43
CA ASP A 261 -27.25 3.55 -2.64
C ASP A 261 -27.28 4.85 -1.81
N PRO A 262 -27.51 6.02 -2.45
CA PRO A 262 -27.51 7.30 -1.75
C PRO A 262 -28.58 7.41 -0.65
N GLU A 263 -29.78 6.87 -0.85
CA GLU A 263 -30.86 6.96 0.14
C GLU A 263 -30.50 6.15 1.39
N ILE A 264 -30.01 4.92 1.22
CA ILE A 264 -29.56 4.07 2.32
C ILE A 264 -28.38 4.70 3.07
N ARG A 265 -27.38 5.22 2.36
CA ARG A 265 -26.25 5.95 2.95
C ARG A 265 -26.72 7.13 3.80
N ASP A 266 -27.61 7.96 3.24
CA ASP A 266 -28.05 9.19 3.88
C ASP A 266 -28.90 8.90 5.11
N LEU A 267 -29.73 7.84 5.08
CA LEU A 267 -30.43 7.32 6.26
C LEU A 267 -29.44 6.91 7.36
N VAL A 268 -28.47 6.04 7.06
CA VAL A 268 -27.48 5.53 8.03
C VAL A 268 -26.66 6.67 8.65
N ILE A 269 -26.07 7.55 7.82
CA ILE A 269 -25.21 8.63 8.31
C ILE A 269 -26.03 9.66 9.11
N SER A 270 -27.29 9.92 8.77
CA SER A 270 -28.14 10.87 9.50
C SER A 270 -28.40 10.49 10.97
N GLU A 271 -28.31 9.20 11.29
CA GLU A 271 -28.43 8.64 12.64
C GLU A 271 -27.11 8.60 13.41
N PHE A 272 -25.97 8.79 12.75
CA PHE A 272 -24.67 8.87 13.41
C PHE A 272 -24.37 10.30 13.90
N TYR A 273 -24.97 11.31 13.26
CA TYR A 273 -24.82 12.72 13.67
C TYR A 273 -25.30 12.97 15.10
N GLY A 274 -24.45 13.62 15.90
CA GLY A 274 -24.62 13.86 17.33
C GLY A 274 -24.12 12.71 18.22
N HIS A 275 -23.59 11.63 17.62
CA HIS A 275 -23.14 10.44 18.32
C HIS A 275 -21.71 10.01 17.95
N VAL A 276 -21.02 10.77 17.10
CA VAL A 276 -19.68 10.44 16.58
C VAL A 276 -18.68 10.09 17.69
N LYS A 277 -18.58 10.94 18.72
CA LYS A 277 -17.72 10.69 19.90
C LYS A 277 -17.99 9.35 20.58
N ARG A 278 -19.27 9.02 20.80
CA ARG A 278 -19.69 7.77 21.44
C ARG A 278 -19.31 6.59 20.55
N MET A 279 -19.65 6.67 19.27
CA MET A 279 -19.43 5.60 18.29
C MET A 279 -17.95 5.30 18.07
N ILE A 280 -17.09 6.30 17.88
CA ILE A 280 -15.65 6.08 17.69
C ILE A 280 -14.95 5.51 18.94
N ASN A 281 -15.56 5.67 20.12
CA ASN A 281 -15.08 5.08 21.36
C ASN A 281 -15.65 3.69 21.66
N HIS A 282 -16.64 3.22 20.89
CA HIS A 282 -17.31 1.93 21.08
C HIS A 282 -16.58 0.81 20.30
N PRO A 283 -16.25 -0.34 20.93
CA PRO A 283 -15.43 -1.39 20.30
C PRO A 283 -15.93 -1.85 18.93
N GLU A 284 -17.25 -1.91 18.75
CA GLU A 284 -17.87 -2.41 17.51
C GLU A 284 -18.28 -1.31 16.53
N ALA A 285 -18.70 -0.14 17.03
CA ALA A 285 -19.26 0.91 16.17
C ALA A 285 -18.17 1.79 15.55
N ALA A 286 -16.99 1.87 16.17
CA ALA A 286 -15.87 2.64 15.66
C ALA A 286 -15.41 2.16 14.28
N TRP A 287 -15.36 0.82 14.08
CA TRP A 287 -15.05 0.21 12.78
C TRP A 287 -16.10 0.53 11.71
N ILE A 288 -17.39 0.48 12.06
CA ILE A 288 -18.48 0.80 11.14
C ILE A 288 -18.47 2.30 10.78
N LEU A 289 -18.21 3.17 11.77
CA LEU A 289 -18.09 4.61 11.58
C LEU A 289 -16.92 4.97 10.67
N ASP A 290 -15.71 4.47 10.94
CA ASP A 290 -14.53 4.76 10.11
C ASP A 290 -14.67 4.17 8.71
N ASP A 291 -15.27 2.98 8.56
CA ASP A 291 -15.45 2.40 7.23
C ASP A 291 -16.48 3.16 6.38
N ILE A 292 -17.59 3.59 6.98
CA ILE A 292 -18.55 4.52 6.35
C ILE A 292 -17.89 5.85 6.01
N TYR A 293 -17.14 6.43 6.95
CA TYR A 293 -16.39 7.67 6.75
C TYR A 293 -15.40 7.55 5.60
N ARG A 294 -14.69 6.44 5.50
CA ARG A 294 -13.68 6.16 4.47
C ARG A 294 -14.30 5.90 3.10
N GLN A 295 -15.16 4.89 3.00
CA GLN A 295 -15.59 4.32 1.71
C GLN A 295 -16.89 4.91 1.14
N VAL A 296 -17.83 5.36 1.99
CA VAL A 296 -19.23 5.59 1.57
C VAL A 296 -19.67 7.05 1.68
N ALA A 297 -19.22 7.77 2.70
CA ALA A 297 -19.62 9.15 2.98
C ALA A 297 -19.17 10.13 1.87
N THR A 298 -20.06 11.06 1.48
CA THR A 298 -19.68 12.20 0.62
C THR A 298 -18.73 13.15 1.34
N GLN A 299 -18.08 14.07 0.62
CA GLN A 299 -17.20 15.05 1.27
C GLN A 299 -17.93 15.90 2.32
N ASP A 300 -19.18 16.31 2.06
CA ASP A 300 -19.98 17.09 3.02
C ASP A 300 -20.35 16.26 4.26
N GLN A 301 -20.61 14.95 4.08
CA GLN A 301 -20.87 14.03 5.17
C GLN A 301 -19.62 13.78 6.01
N LYS A 302 -18.46 13.57 5.37
CA LYS A 302 -17.16 13.49 6.06
C LYS A 302 -16.89 14.78 6.84
N ASN A 303 -17.11 15.94 6.23
CA ASN A 303 -16.95 17.23 6.89
C ASN A 303 -17.82 17.33 8.16
N ARG A 304 -19.12 17.01 8.06
CA ARG A 304 -20.04 17.05 9.22
C ARG A 304 -19.64 16.05 10.31
N LEU A 305 -19.27 14.82 9.96
CA LEU A 305 -18.78 13.81 10.90
C LEU A 305 -17.47 14.24 11.59
N LEU A 306 -16.56 14.91 10.88
CA LEU A 306 -15.29 15.39 11.41
C LEU A 306 -15.47 16.61 12.33
N ARG A 307 -16.42 17.51 12.05
CA ARG A 307 -16.68 18.69 12.91
C ARG A 307 -17.07 18.31 14.34
N GLU A 308 -17.74 17.18 14.56
CA GLU A 308 -18.03 16.66 15.91
C GLU A 308 -16.77 16.32 16.73
N TRP A 309 -15.58 16.26 16.11
CA TRP A 309 -14.32 16.08 16.83
C TRP A 309 -13.82 17.37 17.51
N TYR A 310 -14.33 18.52 17.12
CA TYR A 310 -13.85 19.83 17.56
C TYR A 310 -14.53 20.31 18.84
N GLY A 311 -15.72 19.81 19.16
CA GLY A 311 -16.42 20.17 20.38
C GLY A 311 -17.88 19.70 20.42
N PRO A 312 -18.51 19.59 21.61
CA PRO A 312 -19.92 19.21 21.73
C PRO A 312 -20.87 20.16 21.00
N GLU A 313 -20.50 21.43 20.81
CA GLU A 313 -21.28 22.44 20.09
C GLU A 313 -21.51 22.09 18.61
N PHE A 314 -20.64 21.25 18.02
CA PHE A 314 -20.79 20.76 16.64
C PHE A 314 -21.68 19.50 16.55
N SER A 315 -21.96 18.83 17.67
CA SER A 315 -22.81 17.62 17.75
C SER A 315 -24.30 17.92 18.01
N ILE A 316 -24.65 19.13 18.46
CA ILE A 316 -26.03 19.46 18.88
C ILE A 316 -26.92 19.78 17.68
N LYS A 317 -27.87 18.88 17.37
CA LYS A 317 -28.91 19.11 16.35
C LYS A 317 -29.73 20.35 16.71
N GLY A 318 -29.74 21.34 15.82
CA GLY A 318 -30.47 22.60 15.98
C GLY A 318 -29.65 23.77 16.53
N LEU A 319 -28.41 23.54 16.98
CA LEU A 319 -27.49 24.62 17.30
C LEU A 319 -26.72 25.02 16.03
N THR A 320 -27.23 26.02 15.31
CA THR A 320 -26.52 26.59 14.17
C THR A 320 -25.24 27.26 14.67
N THR A 321 -24.09 26.62 14.43
CA THR A 321 -22.80 27.30 14.56
C THR A 321 -22.78 28.46 13.58
N GLN A 322 -22.54 29.67 14.07
CA GLN A 322 -22.31 30.83 13.21
C GLN A 322 -20.99 30.59 12.47
N GLY A 323 -21.05 30.36 11.16
CA GLY A 323 -19.88 29.98 10.39
C GLY A 323 -20.19 29.20 9.12
N THR A 324 -19.13 28.86 8.40
CA THR A 324 -19.16 28.02 7.20
C THR A 324 -19.47 26.55 7.54
N GLU A 325 -19.98 25.77 6.57
CA GLU A 325 -20.12 24.31 6.72
C GLU A 325 -18.76 23.55 6.61
N SER A 326 -17.64 24.28 6.56
CA SER A 326 -16.29 23.75 6.46
C SER A 326 -15.92 22.87 7.66
N ALA A 327 -15.16 21.80 7.41
CA ALA A 327 -14.50 21.02 8.45
C ALA A 327 -13.02 21.35 8.59
N VAL A 328 -12.53 22.35 7.86
CA VAL A 328 -11.15 22.81 7.97
C VAL A 328 -11.04 23.64 9.26
N LEU A 329 -10.18 23.18 10.18
CA LEU A 329 -10.11 23.75 11.53
C LEU A 329 -9.57 25.18 11.52
N SER A 330 -8.70 25.56 10.56
CA SER A 330 -8.22 26.94 10.41
C SER A 330 -9.36 27.94 10.21
N ASP A 331 -10.36 27.56 9.40
CA ASP A 331 -11.47 28.43 9.01
C ASP A 331 -12.37 28.67 10.22
N ILE A 332 -12.75 27.58 10.92
CA ILE A 332 -13.54 27.59 12.15
C ILE A 332 -12.86 28.45 13.24
N LEU A 333 -11.54 28.33 13.39
CA LEU A 333 -10.77 29.13 14.36
C LEU A 333 -10.61 30.60 13.95
N SER A 334 -10.72 30.92 12.65
CA SER A 334 -10.76 32.31 12.18
C SER A 334 -12.12 32.98 12.44
N GLU A 335 -13.21 32.20 12.42
CA GLU A 335 -14.57 32.64 12.72
C GLU A 335 -14.84 32.78 14.23
N SER A 336 -14.18 31.99 15.08
CA SER A 336 -14.30 32.05 16.56
C SER A 336 -12.94 31.89 17.28
N PRO A 337 -12.03 32.88 17.23
CA PRO A 337 -10.70 32.79 17.84
C PRO A 337 -10.70 32.51 19.34
N GLU A 338 -11.73 32.98 20.06
CA GLU A 338 -11.90 32.77 21.50
C GLU A 338 -12.10 31.30 21.89
N LYS A 339 -12.61 30.48 20.96
CA LYS A 339 -12.83 29.03 21.17
C LYS A 339 -11.61 28.18 20.87
N ARG A 340 -10.49 28.76 20.40
CA ARG A 340 -9.27 28.01 20.04
C ARG A 340 -8.77 27.09 21.14
N LYS A 341 -8.69 27.56 22.39
CA LYS A 341 -8.21 26.73 23.52
C LYS A 341 -9.16 25.57 23.84
N PRO A 342 -10.49 25.79 24.06
CA PRO A 342 -11.45 24.70 24.24
C PRO A 342 -11.44 23.65 23.13
N ILE A 343 -11.47 24.10 21.86
CA ILE A 343 -11.53 23.20 20.70
C ILE A 343 -10.28 22.32 20.61
N LEU A 344 -9.08 22.92 20.74
CA LEU A 344 -7.83 22.17 20.67
C LEU A 344 -7.69 21.16 21.81
N GLY A 345 -7.98 21.55 23.06
CA GLY A 345 -7.90 20.62 24.20
C GLY A 345 -8.92 19.48 24.11
N TYR A 346 -10.10 19.74 23.54
CA TYR A 346 -11.10 18.70 23.28
C TYR A 346 -10.65 17.72 22.18
N LEU A 347 -10.10 18.24 21.08
CA LEU A 347 -9.58 17.46 19.96
C LEU A 347 -8.38 16.61 20.37
N GLU A 348 -7.41 17.20 21.08
CA GLU A 348 -6.25 16.51 21.67
C GLU A 348 -6.67 15.38 22.61
N GLY A 349 -7.63 15.63 23.51
CA GLY A 349 -8.15 14.61 24.40
C GLY A 349 -8.78 13.41 23.67
N GLN A 350 -9.43 13.64 22.52
CA GLN A 350 -9.96 12.55 21.69
C GLN A 350 -8.86 11.79 20.94
N ILE A 351 -7.89 12.51 20.35
CA ILE A 351 -6.73 11.91 19.67
C ILE A 351 -5.98 10.99 20.65
N ASN A 352 -5.61 11.51 21.83
CA ASN A 352 -4.89 10.76 22.86
C ASN A 352 -5.69 9.55 23.37
N SER A 353 -7.03 9.67 23.51
CA SER A 353 -7.88 8.54 23.93
C SER A 353 -7.89 7.39 22.90
N LEU A 354 -7.85 7.68 21.60
CA LEU A 354 -7.80 6.64 20.57
C LEU A 354 -6.41 6.00 20.47
N ILE A 355 -5.34 6.79 20.59
CA ILE A 355 -3.96 6.30 20.59
C ILE A 355 -3.75 5.33 21.77
N GLN A 356 -4.18 5.71 22.98
CA GLN A 356 -4.13 4.85 24.17
C GLN A 356 -4.95 3.55 24.02
N LYS A 357 -6.06 3.59 23.28
CA LYS A 357 -6.87 2.40 22.95
C LYS A 357 -6.29 1.53 21.82
N LYS A 358 -5.15 1.91 21.25
CA LYS A 358 -4.52 1.27 20.07
C LYS A 358 -5.42 1.24 18.83
N LEU A 359 -6.35 2.20 18.73
CA LEU A 359 -7.27 2.36 17.59
C LEU A 359 -6.63 3.26 16.50
N THR A 360 -5.36 2.98 16.21
CA THR A 360 -4.44 3.83 15.43
C THR A 360 -4.52 3.62 13.92
N GLY A 361 -5.46 2.79 13.44
CA GLY A 361 -5.68 2.53 12.02
C GLY A 361 -6.84 3.33 11.40
N PHE A 362 -7.60 4.09 12.21
CA PHE A 362 -8.79 4.79 11.74
C PHE A 362 -8.44 6.03 10.93
N THR A 363 -8.95 6.10 9.70
CA THR A 363 -8.73 7.25 8.80
C THR A 363 -9.31 8.55 9.33
N MET A 364 -10.43 8.49 10.06
CA MET A 364 -11.08 9.62 10.71
C MET A 364 -10.22 10.22 11.85
N LEU A 365 -9.45 9.37 12.55
CA LEU A 365 -8.41 9.82 13.49
C LEU A 365 -7.28 10.56 12.75
N HIS A 366 -6.82 10.03 11.62
CA HIS A 366 -5.73 10.66 10.84
C HIS A 366 -6.13 12.02 10.28
N ASP A 367 -7.39 12.18 9.85
CA ASP A 367 -7.95 13.46 9.44
C ASP A 367 -8.03 14.45 10.62
N ALA A 368 -8.52 14.00 11.78
CA ALA A 368 -8.58 14.80 13.00
C ALA A 368 -7.18 15.27 13.47
N MET A 369 -6.19 14.38 13.43
CA MET A 369 -4.79 14.68 13.75
C MET A 369 -4.15 15.65 12.75
N LEU A 370 -4.44 15.53 11.45
CA LEU A 370 -3.98 16.49 10.46
C LEU A 370 -4.59 17.88 10.71
N GLN A 371 -5.88 17.96 11.01
CA GLN A 371 -6.56 19.23 11.29
C GLN A 371 -6.03 19.90 12.56
N TYR A 372 -5.74 19.12 13.62
CA TYR A 372 -5.02 19.62 14.80
C TYR A 372 -3.65 20.19 14.44
N PHE A 373 -2.85 19.46 13.66
CA PHE A 373 -1.48 19.88 13.34
C PHE A 373 -1.41 21.09 12.39
N LEU A 374 -2.35 21.21 11.45
CA LEU A 374 -2.39 22.33 10.48
C LEU A 374 -2.63 23.70 11.14
N VAL A 375 -3.17 23.74 12.35
CA VAL A 375 -3.39 24.99 13.11
C VAL A 375 -2.33 25.25 14.18
N CYS A 376 -1.33 24.37 14.31
CA CYS A 376 -0.14 24.55 15.13
C CYS A 376 0.97 25.25 14.33
N GLU A 377 1.67 26.22 14.92
CA GLU A 377 2.76 26.93 14.25
C GLU A 377 4.13 26.31 14.58
N PRO A 378 5.13 26.35 13.66
CA PRO A 378 6.45 25.79 13.89
C PRO A 378 7.14 26.43 15.11
N GLY A 379 7.59 25.59 16.05
CA GLY A 379 8.28 26.04 17.27
C GLY A 379 7.36 26.44 18.44
N THR A 380 6.05 26.28 18.31
CA THR A 380 5.13 26.41 19.46
C THR A 380 5.22 25.20 20.40
N GLU A 381 4.84 25.40 21.68
CA GLU A 381 4.69 24.32 22.66
C GLU A 381 3.70 23.28 22.13
N GLN A 382 2.52 23.71 21.65
CA GLN A 382 1.48 22.85 21.06
C GLN A 382 2.01 21.92 19.95
N ALA A 383 2.85 22.42 19.04
CA ALA A 383 3.48 21.60 18.01
C ALA A 383 4.51 20.62 18.60
N SER A 384 5.28 21.07 19.60
CA SER A 384 6.34 20.29 20.23
C SER A 384 5.78 19.13 21.05
N ASP A 385 4.72 19.39 21.82
CA ASP A 385 3.99 18.41 22.64
C ASP A 385 3.34 17.35 21.74
N PHE A 386 2.67 17.76 20.67
CA PHE A 386 2.08 16.83 19.70
C PHE A 386 3.15 15.94 19.03
N LEU A 387 4.31 16.50 18.69
CA LEU A 387 5.43 15.70 18.17
C LEU A 387 5.96 14.73 19.21
N GLU A 388 6.00 15.08 20.50
CA GLU A 388 6.43 14.16 21.57
C GLU A 388 5.45 12.98 21.72
N HIS A 389 4.14 13.23 21.67
CA HIS A 389 3.11 12.18 21.67
C HIS A 389 3.24 11.20 20.48
N LEU A 390 3.76 11.66 19.32
CA LEU A 390 4.01 10.82 18.16
C LEU A 390 5.34 10.04 18.20
N LYS A 391 6.31 10.44 19.04
CA LYS A 391 7.63 9.80 19.02
C LYS A 391 7.53 8.35 19.52
N PRO A 392 8.20 7.39 18.85
CA PRO A 392 8.43 6.08 19.45
C PRO A 392 9.39 6.25 20.63
N ASP A 393 9.16 5.49 21.71
CA ASP A 393 9.98 5.56 22.91
C ASP A 393 11.47 5.35 22.57
N PRO A 394 12.37 6.32 22.87
CA PRO A 394 13.78 6.22 22.52
C PRO A 394 14.55 5.19 23.35
N THR A 395 13.97 4.67 24.45
CA THR A 395 14.57 3.68 25.34
C THR A 395 14.32 2.24 24.91
N LEU A 396 13.22 1.98 24.20
CA LEU A 396 12.88 0.67 23.65
C LEU A 396 13.83 0.29 22.50
N LYS A 397 14.28 -0.96 22.47
CA LYS A 397 15.27 -1.48 21.52
C LYS A 397 14.65 -1.78 20.15
N GLU A 398 15.52 -1.93 19.15
CA GLU A 398 15.14 -2.30 17.79
C GLU A 398 14.56 -3.74 17.80
N GLY A 399 13.23 -3.87 17.75
CA GLY A 399 12.49 -5.13 17.93
C GLY A 399 11.47 -5.12 19.09
N GLU A 400 11.49 -4.11 19.97
CA GLU A 400 10.44 -3.84 20.94
C GLU A 400 9.47 -2.82 20.34
N GLU A 401 8.24 -3.21 20.03
CA GLU A 401 7.25 -2.33 19.39
C GLU A 401 6.59 -1.42 20.42
N ALA A 402 7.00 -0.14 20.44
CA ALA A 402 6.30 0.91 21.18
C ALA A 402 4.90 1.14 20.57
N ASP A 403 3.90 1.46 21.38
CA ASP A 403 2.51 1.64 20.92
C ASP A 403 2.35 2.68 19.78
N ASN A 404 3.22 3.69 19.75
CA ASN A 404 3.27 4.71 18.69
C ASN A 404 3.84 4.21 17.34
N VAL A 405 4.54 3.08 17.31
CA VAL A 405 5.13 2.52 16.08
C VAL A 405 4.04 2.17 15.07
N ASP A 406 2.96 1.54 15.52
CA ASP A 406 1.86 1.15 14.65
C ASP A 406 1.06 2.36 14.16
N LEU A 407 0.91 3.40 14.98
CA LEU A 407 0.37 4.69 14.54
C LEU A 407 1.20 5.30 13.41
N LEU A 408 2.53 5.35 13.56
CA LEU A 408 3.41 5.90 12.53
C LEU A 408 3.39 5.08 11.23
N LYS A 409 3.33 3.74 11.33
CA LYS A 409 3.10 2.84 10.17
C LYS A 409 1.77 3.17 9.50
N ASN A 410 0.66 3.20 10.24
CA ASN A 410 -0.69 3.42 9.70
C ASN A 410 -0.87 4.81 9.08
N LEU A 411 -0.33 5.86 9.70
CA LEU A 411 -0.39 7.22 9.18
C LEU A 411 0.19 7.31 7.75
N ALA A 412 1.34 6.68 7.51
CA ALA A 412 2.04 6.75 6.23
C ALA A 412 1.20 6.29 5.01
N PHE A 413 0.34 5.29 5.18
CA PHE A 413 -0.47 4.71 4.09
C PHE A 413 -1.82 5.41 3.86
N THR A 414 -2.08 6.56 4.49
CA THR A 414 -3.33 7.31 4.35
C THR A 414 -3.11 8.70 3.77
N LYS A 415 -4.13 9.25 3.07
CA LYS A 415 -4.04 10.56 2.41
C LYS A 415 -3.63 11.66 3.39
N SER A 416 -4.31 11.74 4.52
CA SER A 416 -4.07 12.77 5.53
C SER A 416 -2.91 12.42 6.46
N GLY A 417 -2.76 11.16 6.87
CA GLY A 417 -1.65 10.74 7.72
C GLY A 417 -0.29 10.88 7.03
N SER A 418 -0.19 10.64 5.71
CA SER A 418 1.06 10.87 4.97
C SER A 418 1.43 12.35 4.86
N ARG A 419 0.45 13.25 4.71
CA ARG A 419 0.68 14.70 4.79
C ARG A 419 1.07 15.11 6.21
N LEU A 420 0.37 14.61 7.23
CA LEU A 420 0.72 14.85 8.64
C LEU A 420 2.17 14.43 8.92
N MET A 421 2.55 13.20 8.58
CA MET A 421 3.92 12.73 8.79
C MET A 421 4.95 13.56 8.02
N SER A 422 4.64 13.97 6.79
CA SER A 422 5.50 14.88 6.03
C SER A 422 5.74 16.20 6.77
N LEU A 423 4.68 16.79 7.34
CA LEU A 423 4.77 18.01 8.15
C LEU A 423 5.52 17.76 9.48
N CYS A 424 5.29 16.63 10.15
CA CYS A 424 6.04 16.24 11.34
C CYS A 424 7.54 16.11 11.08
N PHE A 425 7.95 15.60 9.91
CA PHE A 425 9.36 15.61 9.48
C PHE A 425 9.91 17.03 9.32
N ALA A 426 9.15 17.96 8.76
CA ALA A 426 9.57 19.34 8.57
C ALA A 426 9.67 20.12 9.89
N TYR A 427 8.73 19.94 10.81
CA TYR A 427 8.73 20.59 12.13
C TYR A 427 9.74 19.97 13.11
N GLY A 428 9.92 18.64 13.05
CA GLY A 428 10.77 17.90 13.98
C GLY A 428 12.25 18.27 13.89
N THR A 429 12.97 18.13 15.01
CA THR A 429 14.42 18.32 15.09
C THR A 429 15.18 17.18 14.42
N ALA A 430 16.51 17.29 14.28
CA ALA A 430 17.35 16.21 13.75
C ALA A 430 17.23 14.89 14.56
N LYS A 431 16.95 14.96 15.87
CA LYS A 431 16.69 13.79 16.71
C LYS A 431 15.33 13.16 16.36
N ASP A 432 14.30 13.99 16.18
CA ASP A 432 12.94 13.54 15.89
C ASP A 432 12.84 12.93 14.49
N ARG A 433 13.47 13.54 13.48
CA ARG A 433 13.55 13.00 12.11
C ARG A 433 14.17 11.58 12.10
N LYS A 434 15.17 11.32 12.94
CA LYS A 434 15.75 9.98 13.12
C LYS A 434 14.78 9.01 13.79
N LEU A 435 14.03 9.45 14.80
CA LEU A 435 13.03 8.63 15.48
C LEU A 435 11.84 8.30 14.57
N PHE A 436 11.36 9.25 13.76
CA PHE A 436 10.27 9.03 12.81
C PHE A 436 10.66 8.14 11.62
N LEU A 437 11.94 8.08 11.22
CA LEU A 437 12.40 7.14 10.17
C LEU A 437 12.50 5.68 10.67
N ARG A 438 12.75 5.46 11.97
CA ARG A 438 13.03 4.12 12.54
C ARG A 438 11.89 3.10 12.34
N PRO A 439 10.59 3.43 12.54
CA PRO A 439 9.46 2.51 12.29
C PRO A 439 9.38 1.93 10.88
N TYR A 440 9.93 2.61 9.88
CA TYR A 440 9.71 2.28 8.47
C TYR A 440 10.74 1.33 7.87
N LYS A 441 11.78 0.94 8.63
CA LYS A 441 13.00 0.23 8.18
C LYS A 441 12.78 -1.03 7.33
N ASP A 442 11.68 -1.76 7.57
CA ASP A 442 11.34 -3.02 6.88
C ASP A 442 10.08 -2.85 6.00
N THR A 443 9.78 -1.61 5.59
CA THR A 443 8.60 -1.23 4.81
C THR A 443 8.89 -0.18 3.74
N ILE A 444 10.13 0.28 3.57
CA ILE A 444 10.48 1.38 2.65
C ILE A 444 10.14 1.02 1.20
N GLU A 445 10.36 -0.24 0.80
CA GLU A 445 10.01 -0.72 -0.54
C GLU A 445 8.50 -0.61 -0.78
N MET A 446 7.69 -1.12 0.15
CA MET A 446 6.22 -0.99 0.10
C MET A 446 5.78 0.49 0.09
N MET A 447 6.42 1.35 0.88
CA MET A 447 6.14 2.78 0.91
C MET A 447 6.46 3.47 -0.42
N ALA A 448 7.53 3.08 -1.12
CA ALA A 448 7.93 3.68 -2.40
C ALA A 448 6.90 3.41 -3.51
N PHE A 449 6.23 2.25 -3.50
CA PHE A 449 5.17 1.90 -4.44
C PHE A 449 3.76 2.38 -4.01
N ASP A 450 3.55 2.84 -2.78
CA ASP A 450 2.24 3.30 -2.32
C ASP A 450 1.88 4.71 -2.82
N GLN A 451 0.59 5.01 -3.02
CA GLN A 451 0.11 6.33 -3.47
C GLN A 451 0.26 7.46 -2.44
N HIS A 452 0.42 7.15 -1.16
CA HIS A 452 0.51 8.12 -0.07
C HIS A 452 1.88 8.09 0.60
N ALA A 453 2.37 6.91 0.97
CA ALA A 453 3.57 6.75 1.79
C ALA A 453 4.87 7.21 1.09
N HIS A 454 4.96 7.16 -0.25
CA HIS A 454 6.15 7.65 -0.96
C HIS A 454 6.42 9.13 -0.68
N HIS A 455 5.38 9.93 -0.42
CA HIS A 455 5.53 11.34 -0.03
C HIS A 455 6.22 11.51 1.32
N VAL A 456 6.08 10.56 2.25
CA VAL A 456 6.78 10.56 3.54
C VAL A 456 8.29 10.35 3.32
N LEU A 457 8.66 9.49 2.35
CA LEU A 457 10.06 9.30 1.95
C LEU A 457 10.62 10.56 1.28
N LEU A 458 9.85 11.20 0.38
CA LEU A 458 10.21 12.49 -0.22
C LEU A 458 10.41 13.57 0.84
N ALA A 459 9.50 13.68 1.81
CA ALA A 459 9.61 14.64 2.92
C ALA A 459 10.85 14.38 3.77
N ALA A 460 11.12 13.13 4.13
CA ALA A 460 12.31 12.75 4.89
C ALA A 460 13.61 13.12 4.16
N MET A 461 13.68 12.93 2.83
CA MET A 461 14.81 13.39 1.99
C MET A 461 14.89 14.92 1.88
N ALA A 462 13.75 15.61 1.79
CA ALA A 462 13.66 17.05 1.61
C ALA A 462 14.17 17.86 2.82
N VAL A 463 14.02 17.32 4.05
CA VAL A 463 14.25 18.08 5.30
C VAL A 463 15.32 17.49 6.23
N THR A 464 15.76 16.24 6.05
CA THR A 464 16.79 15.66 6.94
C THR A 464 18.18 16.18 6.55
N ASP A 465 18.93 16.70 7.53
CA ASP A 465 20.28 17.25 7.29
C ASP A 465 21.39 16.16 7.40
N ASP A 466 21.12 15.07 8.14
CA ASP A 466 21.93 13.85 8.18
C ASP A 466 21.62 12.96 6.97
N THR A 467 22.27 13.28 5.86
CA THR A 467 22.13 12.60 4.57
C THR A 467 22.64 11.15 4.61
N LYS A 468 23.60 10.83 5.50
CA LYS A 468 24.09 9.45 5.68
C LYS A 468 23.03 8.58 6.34
N LEU A 469 22.32 9.11 7.33
CA LEU A 469 21.14 8.45 7.91
C LEU A 469 20.06 8.25 6.85
N THR A 470 19.69 9.29 6.10
CA THR A 470 18.68 9.21 5.02
C THR A 470 19.05 8.18 3.96
N SER A 471 20.29 8.21 3.45
CA SER A 471 20.78 7.22 2.48
C SER A 471 20.72 5.79 3.04
N LYS A 472 21.16 5.56 4.28
CA LYS A 472 21.14 4.23 4.89
C LYS A 472 19.72 3.74 5.18
N SER A 473 18.85 4.58 5.75
CA SER A 473 17.52 4.19 6.19
C SER A 473 16.52 4.04 5.05
N ILE A 474 16.61 4.83 3.98
CA ILE A 474 15.70 4.72 2.83
C ILE A 474 16.32 3.81 1.77
N PHE A 475 17.51 4.12 1.29
CA PHE A 475 18.09 3.41 0.14
C PHE A 475 18.80 2.11 0.51
N GLY A 476 19.05 1.83 1.80
CA GLY A 476 19.58 0.53 2.23
C GLY A 476 18.63 -0.65 1.95
N GLU A 477 17.31 -0.42 1.95
CA GLU A 477 16.30 -1.42 1.57
C GLU A 477 16.06 -1.40 0.04
N LEU A 478 15.97 -0.20 -0.56
CA LEU A 478 15.68 -0.03 -2.00
C LEU A 478 16.84 -0.49 -2.89
N LEU A 479 18.09 -0.31 -2.46
CA LEU A 479 19.33 -0.60 -3.19
C LEU A 479 20.18 -1.61 -2.38
N PRO A 480 19.79 -2.90 -2.34
CA PRO A 480 20.59 -3.93 -1.70
C PRO A 480 21.89 -4.19 -2.48
N SER A 481 23.00 -4.47 -1.80
CA SER A 481 24.29 -4.79 -2.43
C SER A 481 24.41 -6.27 -2.83
N ASN A 482 23.37 -6.82 -3.48
CA ASN A 482 23.26 -8.22 -3.89
C ASN A 482 22.93 -8.36 -5.38
N ASP A 483 22.88 -9.59 -5.88
CA ASP A 483 22.63 -9.88 -7.30
C ASP A 483 21.27 -9.38 -7.81
N THR A 484 20.29 -9.16 -6.91
CA THR A 484 18.95 -8.62 -7.25
C THR A 484 18.92 -7.12 -7.49
N LEU A 485 20.01 -6.39 -7.23
CA LEU A 485 20.08 -4.92 -7.33
C LEU A 485 19.56 -4.40 -8.68
N ALA A 486 20.02 -4.98 -9.80
CA ALA A 486 19.68 -4.47 -11.12
C ALA A 486 18.20 -4.68 -11.48
N GLU A 487 17.63 -5.83 -11.10
CA GLU A 487 16.20 -6.12 -11.27
C GLU A 487 15.33 -5.22 -10.36
N LYS A 488 15.75 -5.00 -9.11
CA LYS A 488 15.05 -4.13 -8.18
C LYS A 488 15.03 -2.67 -8.65
N VAL A 489 16.15 -2.14 -9.12
CA VAL A 489 16.23 -0.78 -9.71
C VAL A 489 15.36 -0.67 -10.97
N LEU A 490 15.32 -1.72 -11.81
CA LEU A 490 14.45 -1.77 -13.00
C LEU A 490 12.97 -1.69 -12.61
N ASN A 491 12.54 -2.47 -11.61
CA ASN A 491 11.16 -2.47 -11.11
C ASN A 491 10.78 -1.13 -10.45
N LEU A 492 11.65 -0.56 -9.61
CA LEU A 492 11.47 0.77 -9.01
C LEU A 492 11.37 1.86 -10.08
N CYS A 493 12.15 1.75 -11.16
CA CYS A 493 12.13 2.71 -12.28
C CYS A 493 10.87 2.61 -13.15
N ASN A 494 10.19 1.46 -13.18
CA ASN A 494 8.99 1.26 -13.99
C ASN A 494 7.72 1.83 -13.34
N ASP A 495 7.64 1.87 -12.00
CA ASP A 495 6.55 2.54 -11.29
C ASP A 495 6.81 4.05 -11.17
N ALA A 496 5.79 4.87 -11.47
CA ALA A 496 5.92 6.33 -11.46
C ALA A 496 6.25 6.90 -10.07
N ARG A 497 5.74 6.31 -8.98
CA ARG A 497 5.91 6.76 -7.59
C ARG A 497 7.25 6.30 -7.03
N ALA A 498 7.59 5.03 -7.23
CA ALA A 498 8.86 4.47 -6.75
C ALA A 498 10.05 5.13 -7.47
N ARG A 499 9.94 5.38 -8.78
CA ARG A 499 10.90 6.18 -9.54
C ARG A 499 11.01 7.60 -9.00
N THR A 500 9.92 8.18 -8.49
CA THR A 500 9.94 9.51 -7.88
C THR A 500 10.77 9.53 -6.59
N VAL A 501 10.69 8.50 -5.75
CA VAL A 501 11.60 8.35 -4.60
C VAL A 501 13.05 8.20 -5.06
N LEU A 502 13.28 7.40 -6.11
CA LEU A 502 14.63 7.06 -6.60
C LEU A 502 15.37 8.23 -7.25
N LEU A 503 14.67 9.04 -8.06
CA LEU A 503 15.25 10.16 -8.81
C LEU A 503 15.20 11.50 -8.07
N TYR A 504 14.48 11.63 -6.96
CA TYR A 504 14.38 12.89 -6.23
C TYR A 504 15.74 13.53 -5.86
N PRO A 505 16.77 12.78 -5.42
CA PRO A 505 18.10 13.34 -5.19
C PRO A 505 18.80 13.91 -6.43
N PHE A 506 18.38 13.53 -7.64
CA PHE A 506 18.98 13.96 -8.91
C PHE A 506 18.15 15.04 -9.62
N ALA A 507 16.81 14.94 -9.54
CA ALA A 507 15.89 15.61 -10.47
C ALA A 507 14.76 16.40 -9.77
N ALA A 508 14.92 16.79 -8.50
CA ALA A 508 13.88 17.53 -7.74
C ALA A 508 13.31 18.77 -8.47
N ASP A 509 14.14 19.51 -9.22
CA ASP A 509 13.72 20.72 -9.96
C ASP A 509 13.13 20.43 -11.35
N ALA A 510 13.11 19.18 -11.79
CA ALA A 510 12.67 18.80 -13.12
C ALA A 510 11.14 18.91 -13.25
N LYS A 511 10.66 19.86 -14.07
CA LYS A 511 9.22 20.11 -14.29
C LYS A 511 8.42 18.90 -14.80
N TRP A 512 9.08 17.95 -15.46
CA TRP A 512 8.46 16.73 -16.01
C TRP A 512 8.35 15.59 -15.00
N PHE A 513 9.01 15.71 -13.84
CA PHE A 513 9.32 14.59 -12.96
C PHE A 513 8.28 14.38 -11.85
N LEU A 514 8.06 15.41 -11.02
CA LEU A 514 7.05 15.39 -9.96
C LEU A 514 5.65 15.56 -10.54
N ASP A 515 4.66 14.83 -10.04
CA ASP A 515 3.24 15.17 -10.25
C ASP A 515 2.84 16.43 -9.45
N ASP A 516 1.65 16.96 -9.74
CA ASP A 516 1.19 18.23 -9.16
C ASP A 516 0.96 18.13 -7.65
N ASN A 517 0.46 17.00 -7.13
CA ASN A 517 0.23 16.78 -5.71
C ASN A 517 1.56 16.67 -4.95
N ALA A 518 2.50 15.86 -5.46
CA ALA A 518 3.85 15.77 -4.92
C ALA A 518 4.55 17.13 -4.91
N ARG A 519 4.36 17.95 -5.95
CA ARG A 519 4.93 19.31 -6.03
C ARG A 519 4.30 20.28 -5.03
N GLU A 520 2.98 20.27 -4.87
CA GLU A 520 2.27 21.06 -3.85
C GLU A 520 2.75 20.70 -2.44
N ARG A 521 2.80 19.39 -2.13
CA ARG A 521 3.27 18.85 -0.84
C ARG A 521 4.72 19.27 -0.56
N LEU A 522 5.61 19.14 -1.55
CA LEU A 522 7.01 19.55 -1.41
C LEU A 522 7.17 21.07 -1.25
N THR A 523 6.34 21.87 -1.92
CA THR A 523 6.37 23.34 -1.79
C THR A 523 5.98 23.79 -0.38
N GLU A 524 4.95 23.18 0.21
CA GLU A 524 4.56 23.36 1.62
C GLU A 524 5.74 23.03 2.56
N LEU A 525 6.42 21.91 2.34
CA LEU A 525 7.58 21.50 3.13
C LEU A 525 8.79 22.42 2.96
N TYR A 526 9.04 22.93 1.76
CA TYR A 526 10.16 23.83 1.48
C TYR A 526 10.03 25.17 2.24
N ALA A 527 8.82 25.72 2.35
CA ALA A 527 8.57 26.94 3.12
C ALA A 527 8.83 26.75 4.63
N ILE A 528 8.58 25.55 5.17
CA ILE A 528 8.89 25.22 6.58
C ILE A 528 10.39 24.96 6.75
N ARG A 529 11.01 24.24 5.80
CA ARG A 529 12.42 23.85 5.80
C ARG A 529 13.37 25.03 5.96
N GLU A 530 13.05 26.19 5.38
CA GLU A 530 13.82 27.44 5.54
C GLU A 530 14.02 27.86 7.00
N LYS A 531 13.12 27.46 7.91
CA LYS A 531 13.20 27.74 9.35
C LYS A 531 13.82 26.58 10.14
N THR A 532 13.71 25.34 9.66
CA THR A 532 13.97 24.12 10.47
C THR A 532 15.14 23.25 9.99
N SER A 533 15.78 23.61 8.88
CA SER A 533 16.92 22.89 8.30
C SER A 533 18.08 23.87 8.05
N LYS A 534 19.30 23.46 8.39
CA LYS A 534 20.49 24.33 8.29
C LYS A 534 21.33 24.07 7.04
N LYS A 535 21.13 22.94 6.38
CA LYS A 535 21.88 22.54 5.19
C LYS A 535 21.22 23.09 3.92
N ASP A 536 22.06 23.59 3.00
CA ASP A 536 21.61 24.01 1.68
C ASP A 536 20.80 22.90 0.96
N PRO A 537 19.66 23.21 0.33
CA PRO A 537 18.83 22.23 -0.36
C PRO A 537 19.57 21.40 -1.41
N ASN A 538 20.41 22.03 -2.22
CA ASN A 538 21.09 21.38 -3.34
C ASN A 538 22.25 20.52 -2.82
N ALA A 539 23.03 21.03 -1.87
CA ALA A 539 24.10 20.27 -1.22
C ALA A 539 23.56 18.99 -0.55
N ARG A 540 22.41 19.06 0.12
CA ARG A 540 21.73 17.90 0.74
C ARG A 540 21.36 16.83 -0.29
N LEU A 541 20.71 17.22 -1.40
CA LEU A 541 20.30 16.27 -2.44
C LEU A 541 21.53 15.68 -3.15
N GLN A 542 22.56 16.49 -3.41
CA GLN A 542 23.84 16.03 -3.97
C GLN A 542 24.57 15.03 -3.06
N GLU A 543 24.60 15.25 -1.74
CA GLU A 543 25.15 14.29 -0.77
C GLU A 543 24.37 12.96 -0.77
N ILE A 544 23.04 12.99 -0.85
CA ILE A 544 22.20 11.77 -0.94
C ILE A 544 22.48 11.06 -2.27
N ALA A 545 22.47 11.79 -3.39
CA ALA A 545 22.78 11.28 -4.72
C ALA A 545 24.16 10.60 -4.76
N LYS A 546 25.19 11.25 -4.20
CA LYS A 546 26.57 10.73 -4.11
C LYS A 546 26.68 9.39 -3.39
N ASN A 547 25.84 9.13 -2.38
CA ASN A 547 25.82 7.85 -1.67
C ASN A 547 25.17 6.71 -2.48
N ILE A 548 24.18 7.01 -3.33
CA ILE A 548 23.36 6.00 -4.02
C ILE A 548 23.78 5.78 -5.48
N GLU A 549 24.33 6.80 -6.14
CA GLU A 549 24.74 6.78 -7.55
C GLU A 549 25.62 5.57 -7.91
N PRO A 550 26.63 5.14 -7.11
CA PRO A 550 27.44 3.97 -7.47
C PRO A 550 26.63 2.68 -7.67
N GLN A 551 25.56 2.47 -6.90
CA GLN A 551 24.69 1.30 -7.02
C GLN A 551 23.77 1.42 -8.24
N LEU A 552 23.26 2.62 -8.52
CA LEU A 552 22.44 2.89 -9.70
C LEU A 552 23.25 2.74 -11.00
N LEU A 553 24.50 3.20 -11.03
CA LEU A 553 25.41 3.01 -12.16
C LEU A 553 25.69 1.53 -12.39
N SER A 554 25.97 0.74 -11.35
CA SER A 554 26.13 -0.71 -11.49
C SER A 554 24.86 -1.42 -11.99
N ALA A 555 23.67 -0.99 -11.56
CA ALA A 555 22.40 -1.50 -12.08
C ALA A 555 22.21 -1.16 -13.57
N ILE A 556 22.50 0.08 -13.97
CA ILE A 556 22.44 0.53 -15.37
C ILE A 556 23.41 -0.29 -16.23
N THR A 557 24.69 -0.41 -15.86
CA THR A 557 25.68 -1.20 -16.61
C THR A 557 25.25 -2.67 -16.78
N ALA A 558 24.63 -3.26 -15.76
CA ALA A 558 24.20 -4.67 -15.81
C ALA A 558 22.97 -4.93 -16.69
N ARG A 559 22.08 -3.94 -16.89
CA ARG A 559 20.79 -4.11 -17.59
C ARG A 559 20.46 -2.95 -18.55
N ALA A 560 21.48 -2.33 -19.15
CA ALA A 560 21.35 -1.11 -19.94
C ALA A 560 20.33 -1.20 -21.09
N ALA A 561 20.27 -2.36 -21.77
CA ALA A 561 19.31 -2.63 -22.83
C ALA A 561 17.84 -2.61 -22.32
N ASP A 562 17.59 -3.09 -21.11
CA ASP A 562 16.24 -3.12 -20.53
C ASP A 562 15.82 -1.72 -20.09
N PHE A 563 16.72 -0.92 -19.49
CA PHE A 563 16.46 0.49 -19.21
C PHE A 563 16.25 1.32 -20.49
N ALA A 564 16.91 0.97 -21.59
CA ALA A 564 16.66 1.58 -22.90
C ALA A 564 15.30 1.18 -23.50
N SER A 565 14.73 0.03 -23.09
CA SER A 565 13.48 -0.52 -23.62
C SER A 565 12.19 0.10 -23.08
N PHE A 566 12.25 1.23 -22.35
CA PHE A 566 11.04 1.99 -21.97
C PHE A 566 11.34 3.46 -21.64
N THR A 567 10.32 4.32 -21.79
CA THR A 567 10.45 5.78 -21.62
C THR A 567 10.97 6.19 -20.24
N PHE A 568 10.49 5.53 -19.18
CA PHE A 568 10.91 5.88 -17.82
C PHE A 568 12.37 5.51 -17.54
N GLY A 569 12.86 4.39 -18.10
CA GLY A 569 14.27 3.98 -18.01
C GLY A 569 15.20 4.93 -18.74
N LEU A 570 14.83 5.41 -19.95
CA LEU A 570 15.57 6.44 -20.67
C LEU A 570 15.66 7.76 -19.89
N GLN A 571 14.57 8.18 -19.25
CA GLN A 571 14.56 9.37 -18.38
C GLN A 571 15.45 9.17 -17.14
N PHE A 572 15.36 8.00 -16.50
CA PHE A 572 16.15 7.64 -15.32
C PHE A 572 17.65 7.63 -15.61
N MET A 573 18.06 6.94 -16.68
CA MET A 573 19.46 6.90 -17.12
C MET A 573 19.98 8.30 -17.42
N GLY A 574 19.21 9.16 -18.09
CA GLY A 574 19.61 10.54 -18.39
C GLY A 574 19.95 11.37 -17.15
N GLU A 575 19.19 11.23 -16.07
CA GLU A 575 19.43 11.97 -14.83
C GLU A 575 20.58 11.36 -13.98
N VAL A 576 20.67 10.03 -13.92
CA VAL A 576 21.69 9.31 -13.12
C VAL A 576 23.08 9.33 -13.77
N LEU A 577 23.17 9.21 -15.10
CA LEU A 577 24.45 9.22 -15.82
C LEU A 577 25.09 10.62 -15.90
N VAL A 578 24.27 11.68 -15.81
CA VAL A 578 24.77 13.04 -15.54
C VAL A 578 25.30 13.11 -14.10
N GLY A 579 24.54 12.56 -13.14
CA GLY A 579 24.98 12.31 -11.78
C GLY A 579 25.25 13.57 -10.95
N ALA A 580 25.85 13.39 -9.77
CA ALA A 580 26.30 14.47 -8.91
C ALA A 580 27.75 14.93 -9.25
N PRO A 581 28.13 16.19 -8.98
CA PRO A 581 29.43 16.76 -9.39
C PRO A 581 30.68 16.26 -8.63
N GLU A 582 30.61 15.14 -7.90
CA GLU A 582 31.74 14.63 -7.10
C GLU A 582 31.76 13.08 -6.93
N VAL A 583 31.44 12.31 -7.99
CA VAL A 583 31.23 10.85 -7.86
C VAL A 583 32.13 10.04 -8.79
N GLU A 584 32.33 8.76 -8.45
CA GLU A 584 33.28 7.81 -9.05
C GLU A 584 33.31 7.84 -10.60
N PRO A 585 34.34 8.43 -11.23
CA PRO A 585 34.39 8.56 -12.68
C PRO A 585 34.58 7.20 -13.38
N ALA A 586 35.10 6.18 -12.69
CA ALA A 586 35.28 4.83 -13.24
C ALA A 586 33.96 4.14 -13.57
N LYS A 587 33.09 3.91 -12.57
CA LYS A 587 31.77 3.28 -12.78
C LYS A 587 30.89 4.10 -13.73
N ARG A 588 30.97 5.44 -13.66
CA ARG A 588 30.22 6.31 -14.58
C ARG A 588 30.70 6.13 -16.02
N LYS A 589 32.03 6.05 -16.24
CA LYS A 589 32.61 5.77 -17.57
C LYS A 589 32.24 4.38 -18.10
N GLU A 590 32.21 3.36 -17.24
CA GLU A 590 31.75 2.01 -17.61
C GLU A 590 30.29 2.04 -18.11
N ALA A 591 29.38 2.63 -17.32
CA ALA A 591 27.97 2.78 -17.70
C ALA A 591 27.80 3.61 -18.99
N LEU A 592 28.51 4.73 -19.12
CA LEU A 592 28.50 5.56 -20.33
C LEU A 592 29.05 4.83 -21.57
N THR A 593 29.98 3.88 -21.40
CA THR A 593 30.51 3.09 -22.52
C THR A 593 29.48 2.10 -23.05
N GLU A 594 28.74 1.41 -22.17
CA GLU A 594 27.66 0.51 -22.61
C GLU A 594 26.50 1.29 -23.26
N ILE A 595 26.19 2.49 -22.77
CA ILE A 595 25.20 3.38 -23.39
C ILE A 595 25.66 3.93 -24.74
N ALA A 596 26.96 4.19 -24.92
CA ALA A 596 27.52 4.55 -26.23
C ALA A 596 27.36 3.41 -27.24
N ARG A 597 27.65 2.16 -26.83
CA ARG A 597 27.45 0.95 -27.64
C ARG A 597 25.98 0.72 -28.02
N LEU A 598 25.06 0.97 -27.10
CA LEU A 598 23.61 0.85 -27.34
C LEU A 598 22.99 2.07 -28.05
N SER A 599 23.77 3.11 -28.35
CA SER A 599 23.25 4.42 -28.79
C SER A 599 22.42 4.38 -30.08
N GLN A 600 22.79 3.53 -31.05
CA GLN A 600 22.01 3.28 -32.26
C GLN A 600 20.67 2.62 -31.92
N SER A 601 20.69 1.56 -31.11
CA SER A 601 19.46 0.89 -30.64
C SER A 601 18.56 1.87 -29.89
N ILE A 602 19.11 2.72 -29.03
CA ILE A 602 18.35 3.73 -28.25
C ILE A 602 17.63 4.74 -29.15
N LEU A 603 18.19 5.09 -30.32
CA LEU A 603 17.49 5.91 -31.31
C LEU A 603 16.41 5.12 -32.06
N ASP A 604 16.75 3.91 -32.51
CA ASP A 604 15.88 3.08 -33.35
C ASP A 604 14.73 2.41 -32.55
N SER A 605 14.84 2.34 -31.22
CA SER A 605 13.84 1.77 -30.30
C SER A 605 12.52 2.54 -30.30
N ALA A 606 11.66 2.22 -31.27
CA ALA A 606 10.22 2.43 -31.15
C ALA A 606 9.64 1.40 -30.16
N LEU A 607 9.17 1.88 -29.00
CA LEU A 607 8.54 1.01 -28.00
C LEU A 607 7.25 0.39 -28.54
N PRO A 608 7.04 -0.92 -28.41
CA PRO A 608 5.79 -1.56 -28.79
C PRO A 608 4.71 -1.33 -27.73
N ALA A 609 4.10 -0.14 -27.72
CA ALA A 609 2.90 0.13 -26.92
C ALA A 609 2.01 1.20 -27.59
N SER A 610 0.90 0.74 -28.19
CA SER A 610 -0.28 1.51 -28.61
C SER A 610 -0.07 2.77 -29.49
N ALA A 611 -0.43 2.64 -30.77
CA ALA A 611 -0.97 3.71 -31.62
C ALA A 611 -0.34 5.12 -31.53
N GLY A 612 0.82 5.32 -32.18
CA GLY A 612 1.14 6.59 -32.85
C GLY A 612 2.03 7.60 -32.11
N ASP A 613 2.54 7.29 -30.92
CA ASP A 613 3.38 8.22 -30.14
C ASP A 613 4.90 8.05 -30.39
N ASN A 614 5.50 8.96 -31.18
CA ASN A 614 6.96 9.09 -31.38
C ASN A 614 7.75 9.53 -30.11
N LYS A 615 7.19 9.33 -28.92
CA LYS A 615 7.71 9.87 -27.64
C LYS A 615 8.99 9.16 -27.20
N ALA A 616 9.07 7.83 -27.31
CA ALA A 616 10.22 7.05 -26.86
C ALA A 616 11.53 7.46 -27.54
N THR A 617 11.53 7.48 -28.88
CA THR A 617 12.60 8.00 -29.73
C THR A 617 13.01 9.43 -29.33
N SER A 618 12.05 10.29 -28.99
CA SER A 618 12.32 11.64 -28.49
C SER A 618 13.06 11.61 -27.15
N HIS A 619 12.65 10.76 -26.21
CA HIS A 619 13.33 10.59 -24.91
C HIS A 619 14.74 10.02 -25.06
N GLY A 620 14.96 8.98 -25.88
CA GLY A 620 16.28 8.42 -26.15
C GLY A 620 17.23 9.44 -26.78
N LYS A 621 16.76 10.17 -27.80
CA LYS A 621 17.47 11.31 -28.40
C LYS A 621 17.81 12.40 -27.39
N ASN A 622 16.86 12.79 -26.54
CA ASN A 622 17.07 13.85 -25.55
C ASN A 622 18.05 13.42 -24.45
N MET A 623 18.01 12.15 -24.04
CA MET A 623 19.01 11.55 -23.15
C MET A 623 20.41 11.65 -23.77
N LEU A 624 20.61 11.07 -24.97
CA LEU A 624 21.90 11.09 -25.66
C LEU A 624 22.42 12.52 -25.88
N LYS A 625 21.53 13.46 -26.25
CA LYS A 625 21.87 14.88 -26.38
C LYS A 625 22.37 15.46 -25.04
N THR A 626 21.67 15.21 -23.94
CA THR A 626 22.03 15.72 -22.60
C THR A 626 23.39 15.17 -22.15
N LEU A 627 23.65 13.88 -22.38
CA LEU A 627 24.93 13.25 -22.07
C LEU A 627 26.07 13.82 -22.91
N VAL A 628 25.85 14.11 -24.20
CA VAL A 628 26.85 14.79 -25.07
C VAL A 628 27.11 16.23 -24.61
N GLN A 629 26.07 16.96 -24.19
CA GLN A 629 26.24 18.32 -23.65
C GLN A 629 26.85 18.33 -22.24
N GLY A 630 27.05 17.16 -21.62
CA GLY A 630 27.82 17.00 -20.39
C GLY A 630 27.11 17.46 -19.11
N GLY A 631 25.82 17.83 -19.15
CA GLY A 631 25.13 18.40 -17.99
C GLY A 631 23.70 18.83 -18.23
N LYS A 632 23.09 19.51 -17.24
CA LYS A 632 21.67 19.87 -17.25
C LYS A 632 21.45 21.26 -17.83
N PHE A 633 20.35 21.44 -18.55
CA PHE A 633 19.93 22.75 -19.06
C PHE A 633 19.28 23.56 -17.94
N ASP A 634 19.86 24.71 -17.61
CA ASP A 634 19.27 25.67 -16.69
C ASP A 634 18.37 26.66 -17.46
N PRO A 635 17.05 26.71 -17.17
CA PRO A 635 16.13 27.64 -17.81
C PRO A 635 16.42 29.12 -17.53
N ALA A 636 17.08 29.45 -16.41
CA ALA A 636 17.38 30.84 -16.02
C ALA A 636 18.54 31.41 -16.85
N THR A 637 19.67 30.72 -16.91
CA THR A 637 20.82 31.11 -17.75
C THR A 637 20.66 30.76 -19.24
N LYS A 638 19.68 29.91 -19.58
CA LYS A 638 19.46 29.35 -20.94
C LYS A 638 20.67 28.62 -21.51
N LYS A 639 21.52 28.09 -20.64
CA LYS A 639 22.72 27.32 -20.99
C LYS A 639 22.67 25.94 -20.36
N VAL A 640 23.44 25.02 -20.91
CA VAL A 640 23.76 23.78 -20.21
C VAL A 640 24.88 24.08 -19.22
N VAL A 641 24.70 23.67 -17.97
CA VAL A 641 25.74 23.71 -16.95
C VAL A 641 26.44 22.34 -16.98
N PRO A 642 27.65 22.22 -17.55
CA PRO A 642 28.35 20.95 -17.63
C PRO A 642 28.75 20.48 -16.22
N VAL A 643 28.68 19.17 -16.00
CA VAL A 643 29.16 18.53 -14.78
C VAL A 643 30.69 18.60 -14.77
N THR A 644 31.24 18.90 -13.60
CA THR A 644 32.66 18.75 -13.30
C THR A 644 32.83 17.49 -12.45
N PRO A 645 33.78 16.58 -12.75
CA PRO A 645 34.54 16.46 -14.00
C PRO A 645 33.64 16.19 -15.21
N ALA A 646 34.11 16.57 -16.41
CA ALA A 646 33.36 16.38 -17.65
C ALA A 646 33.07 14.90 -17.94
N LEU A 647 31.87 14.60 -18.44
CA LEU A 647 31.40 13.22 -18.65
C LEU A 647 32.20 12.43 -19.71
N GLY A 648 32.86 13.10 -20.67
CA GLY A 648 33.60 12.45 -21.75
C GLY A 648 32.75 11.61 -22.72
N PHE A 649 31.41 11.70 -22.63
CA PHE A 649 30.50 10.89 -23.46
C PHE A 649 30.57 11.23 -24.94
N ALA A 650 30.95 12.47 -25.30
CA ALA A 650 31.12 12.88 -26.70
C ALA A 650 32.16 12.02 -27.44
N ASP A 651 33.31 11.73 -26.82
CA ASP A 651 34.37 10.92 -27.40
C ASP A 651 34.01 9.42 -27.42
N LEU A 652 33.33 8.92 -26.38
CA LEU A 652 32.81 7.55 -26.33
C LEU A 652 31.79 7.31 -27.45
N LEU A 653 30.80 8.20 -27.59
CA LEU A 653 29.80 8.14 -28.64
C LEU A 653 30.44 8.25 -30.03
N TRP A 654 31.40 9.16 -30.21
CA TRP A 654 32.09 9.36 -31.49
C TRP A 654 32.78 8.09 -32.00
N ASN A 655 33.40 7.30 -31.12
CA ASN A 655 34.06 6.05 -31.50
C ASN A 655 33.11 5.03 -32.14
N GLU A 656 31.84 5.01 -31.72
CA GLU A 656 30.79 4.12 -32.21
C GLU A 656 30.08 4.69 -33.45
N ILE A 657 29.76 5.99 -33.50
CA ILE A 657 28.92 6.57 -34.55
C ILE A 657 29.66 7.12 -35.78
N LYS A 658 31.00 7.21 -35.74
CA LYS A 658 31.84 7.85 -36.80
C LYS A 658 31.53 7.38 -38.22
N ASP A 659 31.21 6.10 -38.39
CA ASP A 659 30.97 5.47 -39.69
C ASP A 659 29.54 5.74 -40.22
N ASN A 660 28.57 6.00 -39.33
CA ASN A 660 27.15 6.23 -39.63
C ASN A 660 26.70 7.69 -39.39
N ILE A 661 27.65 8.63 -39.23
CA ILE A 661 27.38 10.02 -38.84
C ILE A 661 26.36 10.76 -39.71
N ILE A 662 26.28 10.43 -41.01
CA ILE A 662 25.38 11.08 -41.97
C ILE A 662 23.93 10.66 -41.75
N ASP A 663 23.69 9.39 -41.42
CA ASP A 663 22.35 8.88 -41.13
C ASP A 663 21.83 9.46 -39.81
N TRP A 664 22.72 9.65 -38.83
CA TRP A 664 22.42 10.39 -37.61
C TRP A 664 22.10 11.86 -37.88
N ALA A 665 22.90 12.54 -38.72
CA ALA A 665 22.73 13.96 -39.02
C ALA A 665 21.47 14.27 -39.84
N THR A 666 21.05 13.34 -40.71
CA THR A 666 19.85 13.46 -41.57
C THR A 666 18.59 12.88 -40.91
N GLY A 667 18.74 11.93 -39.99
CA GLY A 667 17.66 11.24 -39.30
C GLY A 667 17.31 11.79 -37.91
N GLN A 668 16.83 10.91 -37.04
CA GLN A 668 16.29 11.27 -35.72
C GLN A 668 17.36 11.81 -34.77
N GLY A 669 18.60 11.31 -34.87
CA GLY A 669 19.77 11.72 -34.08
C GLY A 669 20.33 13.11 -34.39
N SER A 670 19.74 13.89 -35.30
CA SER A 670 20.34 15.12 -35.84
C SER A 670 20.74 16.15 -34.79
N PHE A 671 19.95 16.28 -33.71
CA PHE A 671 20.26 17.18 -32.59
C PHE A 671 21.35 16.66 -31.64
N VAL A 672 21.63 15.36 -31.64
CA VAL A 672 22.78 14.77 -30.93
C VAL A 672 24.07 15.15 -31.68
N ILE A 673 24.05 15.13 -33.02
CA ILE A 673 25.16 15.63 -33.84
C ILE A 673 25.34 17.15 -33.67
N VAL A 674 24.25 17.93 -33.59
CA VAL A 674 24.34 19.36 -33.22
C VAL A 674 25.03 19.53 -31.87
N ALA A 675 24.65 18.75 -30.85
CA ALA A 675 25.30 18.78 -29.54
C ALA A 675 26.79 18.40 -29.61
N LEU A 676 27.20 17.41 -30.43
CA LEU A 676 28.62 17.09 -30.63
C LEU A 676 29.41 18.26 -31.23
N THR A 677 28.79 19.08 -32.10
CA THR A 677 29.45 20.32 -32.59
C THR A 677 29.52 21.43 -31.54
N GLU A 678 28.71 21.36 -30.48
CA GLU A 678 28.64 22.36 -29.39
C GLU A 678 29.44 21.97 -28.15
N ALA A 679 29.69 20.67 -27.94
CA ALA A 679 30.35 20.13 -26.77
C ALA A 679 31.73 20.79 -26.53
N GLU A 680 31.90 21.30 -25.31
CA GLU A 680 33.16 21.86 -24.83
C GLU A 680 34.07 20.69 -24.39
N GLY A 681 35.31 20.66 -24.89
CA GLY A 681 36.28 19.59 -24.60
C GLY A 681 36.30 18.38 -25.55
N PHE A 682 35.42 18.32 -26.56
CA PHE A 682 35.40 17.22 -27.55
C PHE A 682 36.50 17.38 -28.62
N GLU A 683 37.45 16.45 -28.68
CA GLU A 683 38.59 16.50 -29.62
C GLU A 683 38.16 16.24 -31.08
N GLY A 684 37.16 15.37 -31.28
CA GLY A 684 36.67 14.95 -32.61
C GLY A 684 35.89 16.02 -33.40
N LYS A 685 35.69 17.23 -32.86
CA LYS A 685 34.84 18.28 -33.45
C LYS A 685 35.21 18.66 -34.90
N SER A 686 36.51 18.69 -35.21
CA SER A 686 37.01 18.98 -36.56
C SER A 686 36.71 17.83 -37.55
N ALA A 687 36.77 16.58 -37.08
CA ALA A 687 36.47 15.39 -37.88
C ALA A 687 34.97 15.29 -38.20
N VAL A 688 34.10 15.58 -37.22
CA VAL A 688 32.64 15.70 -37.41
C VAL A 688 32.31 16.71 -38.51
N LEU A 689 32.85 17.93 -38.41
CA LEU A 689 32.61 18.96 -39.43
C LEU A 689 33.15 18.55 -40.81
N LYS A 690 34.32 17.90 -40.89
CA LYS A 690 34.88 17.41 -42.15
C LYS A 690 34.02 16.32 -42.80
N ALA A 691 33.48 15.39 -42.02
CA ALA A 691 32.57 14.36 -42.50
C ALA A 691 31.25 14.97 -43.03
N LEU A 692 30.67 15.91 -42.29
CA LEU A 692 29.46 16.62 -42.71
C LEU A 692 29.67 17.48 -43.98
N LYS A 693 30.83 18.13 -44.14
CA LYS A 693 31.17 18.89 -45.36
C LYS A 693 31.27 18.00 -46.61
N LYS A 694 31.79 16.76 -46.46
CA LYS A 694 31.93 15.82 -47.58
C LYS A 694 30.59 15.44 -48.21
N GLU A 695 29.55 15.30 -47.38
CA GLU A 695 28.22 14.82 -47.78
C GLU A 695 27.14 15.92 -47.72
N LYS A 696 27.54 17.20 -47.84
CA LYS A 696 26.67 18.39 -47.70
C LYS A 696 25.36 18.29 -48.50
N LYS A 697 25.39 17.71 -49.71
CA LYS A 697 24.19 17.50 -50.57
C LYS A 697 23.10 16.63 -49.92
N LYS A 698 23.48 15.60 -49.14
CA LYS A 698 22.52 14.75 -48.41
C LYS A 698 21.92 15.52 -47.23
N LEU A 699 22.73 16.33 -46.56
CA LEU A 699 22.30 17.18 -45.46
C LEU A 699 21.34 18.27 -45.94
N GLU A 700 21.60 18.89 -47.09
CA GLU A 700 20.70 19.84 -47.78
C GLU A 700 19.35 19.19 -48.14
N ALA A 701 19.36 17.98 -48.70
CA ALA A 701 18.15 17.24 -49.03
C ALA A 701 17.31 16.85 -47.79
N ALA A 702 17.94 16.51 -46.67
CA ALA A 702 17.25 16.20 -45.42
C ALA A 702 16.75 17.47 -44.68
N ALA A 703 17.50 18.56 -44.79
CA ALA A 703 17.15 19.87 -44.25
C ALA A 703 15.93 20.48 -44.96
N ASN A 704 15.88 20.37 -46.29
CA ASN A 704 14.85 20.91 -47.17
C ASN A 704 14.43 19.83 -48.21
N PRO A 705 13.55 18.88 -47.85
CA PRO A 705 13.07 17.88 -48.80
C PRO A 705 12.32 18.53 -49.96
N PRO A 706 12.40 17.97 -51.19
CA PRO A 706 11.73 18.53 -52.36
C PRO A 706 10.22 18.61 -52.12
N GLY A 707 9.66 19.82 -52.30
CA GLY A 707 8.27 20.18 -51.95
C GLY A 707 8.14 21.14 -50.75
N SER A 708 9.18 21.30 -49.92
CA SER A 708 9.16 22.23 -48.78
C SER A 708 8.99 23.71 -49.18
N ALA A 709 9.59 24.15 -50.30
CA ALA A 709 9.49 25.53 -50.80
C ALA A 709 8.07 25.93 -51.27
N GLU A 710 7.30 24.98 -51.82
CA GLU A 710 5.90 25.21 -52.21
C GLU A 710 4.94 25.23 -50.99
N ALA A 711 5.34 24.58 -49.89
CA ALA A 711 4.59 24.60 -48.64
C ALA A 711 4.71 25.94 -47.90
N GLU A 712 5.90 26.55 -47.86
CA GLU A 712 6.10 27.85 -47.18
C GLU A 712 5.33 29.01 -47.86
N THR A 713 5.21 28.97 -49.20
CA THR A 713 4.44 29.96 -49.96
C THR A 713 2.93 29.80 -49.79
N LYS A 714 2.41 28.58 -49.62
CA LYS A 714 1.00 28.33 -49.26
C LYS A 714 0.70 28.68 -47.80
N ALA A 715 1.59 28.35 -46.86
CA ALA A 715 1.40 28.62 -45.43
C ALA A 715 1.28 30.12 -45.09
N LYS A 716 1.91 31.02 -45.86
CA LYS A 716 1.73 32.47 -45.71
C LYS A 716 0.36 33.01 -46.15
N LYS A 717 -0.44 32.24 -46.92
CA LYS A 717 -1.77 32.68 -47.41
C LYS A 717 -2.97 32.13 -46.63
N GLN A 718 -2.84 31.06 -45.85
CA GLN A 718 -3.92 30.53 -45.01
C GLN A 718 -3.70 30.83 -43.53
N LYS A 719 -4.10 32.05 -43.12
CA LYS A 719 -4.16 32.46 -41.71
C LYS A 719 -5.62 32.67 -41.27
N LYS A 720 -6.40 31.58 -41.18
CA LYS A 720 -7.56 31.43 -40.28
C LYS A 720 -8.12 30.01 -40.34
N GLY A 721 -8.10 29.33 -39.19
CA GLY A 721 -8.87 28.14 -38.81
C GLY A 721 -9.19 27.06 -39.85
N ASP A 722 -8.35 26.03 -39.94
CA ASP A 722 -8.83 24.66 -39.71
C ASP A 722 -7.69 23.71 -39.26
N LYS A 723 -8.03 22.56 -38.68
CA LYS A 723 -7.11 21.47 -38.32
C LYS A 723 -6.79 20.62 -39.55
N THR A 724 -5.60 20.76 -40.13
CA THR A 724 -5.14 19.87 -41.22
C THR A 724 -3.71 19.36 -41.04
N GLN A 725 -3.62 18.03 -40.95
CA GLN A 725 -2.64 17.09 -41.53
C GLN A 725 -1.13 17.43 -41.56
N ASN A 726 -0.32 16.40 -41.23
CA ASN A 726 1.14 16.39 -41.33
C ASN A 726 1.65 16.86 -42.71
N THR A 727 2.20 18.07 -42.79
CA THR A 727 3.07 18.49 -43.89
C THR A 727 4.54 18.26 -43.51
N PRO A 728 5.39 17.76 -44.42
CA PRO A 728 6.77 17.39 -44.10
C PRO A 728 7.66 18.63 -43.93
N ARG A 729 7.78 19.13 -42.69
CA ARG A 729 8.85 20.05 -42.31
C ARG A 729 10.18 19.31 -42.32
N GLY A 730 11.13 19.78 -43.13
CA GLY A 730 12.49 19.22 -43.20
C GLY A 730 13.25 19.29 -41.88
N ASN A 731 14.25 18.42 -41.72
CA ASN A 731 14.91 18.15 -40.45
C ASN A 731 15.57 19.42 -39.87
N ALA A 732 15.05 19.89 -38.74
CA ALA A 732 15.53 21.12 -38.10
C ALA A 732 16.98 20.99 -37.58
N GLY A 733 17.41 19.80 -37.15
CA GLY A 733 18.80 19.56 -36.76
C GLY A 733 19.74 19.63 -37.95
N ALA A 734 19.34 19.08 -39.10
CA ALA A 734 20.12 19.17 -40.34
C ALA A 734 20.28 20.62 -40.83
N ARG A 735 19.25 21.47 -40.67
CA ARG A 735 19.34 22.92 -40.94
C ARG A 735 20.36 23.63 -40.03
N ILE A 736 20.32 23.37 -38.73
CA ILE A 736 21.30 23.93 -37.77
C ILE A 736 22.73 23.44 -38.07
N LEU A 737 22.88 22.20 -38.53
CA LEU A 737 24.19 21.70 -38.98
C LEU A 737 24.68 22.42 -40.24
N LEU A 738 23.81 22.70 -41.22
CA LEU A 738 24.18 23.48 -42.41
C LEU A 738 24.61 24.91 -42.10
N GLU A 739 23.99 25.56 -41.11
CA GLU A 739 24.39 26.90 -40.63
C GLU A 739 25.80 26.91 -40.00
N LYS A 740 26.35 25.74 -39.64
CA LYS A 740 27.67 25.59 -39.00
C LYS A 740 28.78 25.07 -39.94
N LEU A 741 28.49 24.81 -41.22
CA LEU A 741 29.43 24.23 -42.21
C LEU A 741 29.97 25.25 -43.22
#